data_AF-A0A7E5A0G7-F1
#
_entry.id   AF-A0A7E5A0G7-F1
#
_cell.length_a   1.000
_cell.length_b   1.000
_cell.length_c   1.000
_cell.angle_alpha   90.00
_cell.angle_beta   90.00
_cell.angle_gamma   90.00
#
_symmetry.space_group_name_H-M   'P 1'
#
loop_
_entity.id
_entity.type
_entity.pdbx_description
1 polymer ?
#
loop_
_entity_poly.entity_id
_entity_poly.type
_entity_poly.pdbx_seq_one_letter_code
_entity_poly.pdbx_strand_id
1 'polypeptide(L)'
;MVTAMDMNSDLYRIGQSKIFLRGGVLAQLEEDRDTKLGGLIVLFQAQCRAHLARRLYQRRVDQSNAIRVLQRNGVAWLKLRNWQWWRLYTKVKPLLQVTNQEAVLNAKEEELRTATERLQKRDTDARELEKRVEELSALRSELSEQLQAESAQLNECEEEREALRKRVTQLAEAYQEVADKLAEEESRHNVDSDEIASLKQCIKDFEEQLEGEESARQKTLLEKNNVEQKLVSLEGRLAEVQDTLDKVAREKKAVEDRALQLNNQLLEEEEKNKNFAKKNAKHDQIVVELRDELERELRNRQSLEEMRRRLDAELREHKDNLDNKHNKIEELNTQLIRREEDYHNAIIKNDELESTISRLQKEIQDLKYQINELKEDLEAEREARAKAERLRRDLQGELDQLKTDYVEASDKSQVAESIRVERDNQLRSAQAQLEEQRQIFEQKLEEQRNRFQRQIDECREETENVRRHKKEADRGLELLRIQHNELTAEANTFQTGRIDAEKRRKQAEAAANDLQNRTAELEAAKNALAEQLSKLQIEYDTLGKAKEEDEIGATQLRRRMAQLELELEESRAAYETETQSKLNYQGRVRELESTLTNMTDAADEAEAEKEKLITELRVAKEQLVEAKRKADEGIIQQLEETKKKLGRDIDNLQKQIESINEARERSEKSRKKLSQENEDLQIELQNMRANYDKLDKKQKKFDVTINEERNRLQEVMRERDQHAQDSRDRETKNLSLQNQISELQAQLEETERTRRALQIELDDVLLSKCAFGKKFHDLQRQVREYENEHTKMRLQMEELEDNLQASVDRCLRMEINASALKADHDRALAAKENACNKEKAEWMNAARVRMKAEKMLQKGVKRHQL
;
A
#
# COMPACT_ATOMS: atom_id res chain seq x y z
N MET A 1 3.46 -7.83 -24.22
CA MET A 1 3.23 -6.41 -23.88
C MET A 1 4.54 -5.63 -23.91
N VAL A 2 5.53 -5.98 -23.10
CA VAL A 2 6.86 -5.32 -23.13
C VAL A 2 7.51 -5.36 -24.53
N THR A 3 7.36 -6.48 -25.23
CA THR A 3 7.76 -6.64 -26.63
C THR A 3 6.97 -5.79 -27.64
N ALA A 4 5.72 -5.45 -27.34
CA ALA A 4 4.90 -4.59 -28.20
C ALA A 4 5.14 -3.09 -27.95
N MET A 5 5.83 -2.77 -26.85
CA MET A 5 6.29 -1.42 -26.51
C MET A 5 7.72 -1.17 -27.00
N ASP A 6 8.33 -2.13 -27.73
CA ASP A 6 9.72 -2.08 -28.23
C ASP A 6 10.75 -1.63 -27.17
N MET A 7 10.51 -2.00 -25.90
CA MET A 7 11.41 -1.61 -24.82
C MET A 7 12.72 -2.40 -24.88
N ASN A 8 13.84 -1.69 -24.78
CA ASN A 8 15.16 -2.31 -24.71
C ASN A 8 15.25 -3.29 -23.53
N SER A 9 15.74 -4.49 -23.79
CA SER A 9 15.94 -5.56 -22.79
C SER A 9 16.81 -5.15 -21.61
N ASP A 10 17.67 -4.14 -21.74
CA ASP A 10 18.51 -3.65 -20.65
C ASP A 10 17.77 -2.78 -19.62
N LEU A 11 16.59 -2.26 -19.99
CA LEU A 11 15.79 -1.36 -19.17
C LEU A 11 14.84 -2.09 -18.22
N TYR A 12 14.67 -3.41 -18.39
CA TYR A 12 13.79 -4.22 -17.55
C TYR A 12 14.36 -5.61 -17.24
N ARG A 13 13.87 -6.24 -16.17
CA ARG A 13 14.09 -7.64 -15.84
C ARG A 13 12.76 -8.28 -15.45
N ILE A 14 12.44 -9.42 -16.04
CA ILE A 14 11.21 -10.16 -15.74
C ILE A 14 11.51 -11.13 -14.60
N GLY A 15 10.82 -10.96 -13.47
CA GLY A 15 10.79 -11.91 -12.36
C GLY A 15 9.53 -12.78 -12.39
N GLN A 16 9.46 -13.79 -11.52
CA GLN A 16 8.35 -14.75 -11.49
C GLN A 16 6.99 -14.13 -11.12
N SER A 17 6.98 -13.10 -10.27
CA SER A 17 5.76 -12.39 -9.83
C SER A 17 5.78 -10.89 -10.14
N LYS A 18 6.96 -10.32 -10.45
CA LYS A 18 7.16 -8.87 -10.60
C LYS A 18 8.09 -8.58 -11.77
N ILE A 19 7.88 -7.43 -12.42
CA ILE A 19 8.79 -6.88 -13.43
C ILE A 19 9.57 -5.75 -12.76
N PHE A 20 10.90 -5.77 -12.90
CA PHE A 20 11.79 -4.74 -12.39
C PHE A 20 12.19 -3.82 -13.55
N LEU A 21 12.05 -2.51 -13.34
CA LEU A 21 12.41 -1.48 -14.32
C LEU A 21 13.61 -0.69 -13.77
N ARG A 22 14.47 -0.19 -14.67
CA ARG A 22 15.49 0.80 -14.27
C ARG A 22 14.83 2.12 -13.88
N GLY A 23 15.53 2.90 -13.05
CA GLY A 23 15.06 4.22 -12.63
C GLY A 23 14.72 5.12 -13.83
N GLY A 24 13.61 5.85 -13.74
CA GLY A 24 13.12 6.75 -14.79
C GLY A 24 12.24 6.09 -15.86
N VAL A 25 12.38 4.79 -16.11
CA VAL A 25 11.60 4.08 -17.16
C VAL A 25 10.11 4.07 -16.83
N LEU A 26 9.76 3.86 -15.55
CA LEU A 26 8.35 3.85 -15.13
C LEU A 26 7.70 5.24 -15.30
N ALA A 27 8.42 6.31 -14.95
CA ALA A 27 7.90 7.68 -15.08
C ALA A 27 7.57 8.01 -16.53
N GLN A 28 8.46 7.65 -17.47
CA GLN A 28 8.21 7.83 -18.91
C GLN A 28 6.98 7.03 -19.38
N LEU A 29 6.84 5.77 -18.93
CA LEU A 29 5.67 4.97 -19.27
C LEU A 29 4.36 5.55 -18.67
N GLU A 30 4.43 6.18 -17.50
CA GLU A 30 3.29 6.87 -16.89
C GLU A 30 2.91 8.13 -17.67
N GLU A 31 3.87 8.95 -18.10
CA GLU A 31 3.62 10.12 -18.96
C GLU A 31 3.01 9.74 -20.32
N ASP A 32 3.55 8.68 -20.95
CA ASP A 32 3.00 8.15 -22.20
C ASP A 32 1.57 7.65 -22.01
N ARG A 33 1.32 6.93 -20.91
CA ARG A 33 -0.02 6.44 -20.55
C ARG A 33 -0.98 7.61 -20.35
N ASP A 34 -0.59 8.63 -19.59
CA ASP A 34 -1.44 9.77 -19.27
C ASP A 34 -1.79 10.58 -20.54
N THR A 35 -0.83 10.74 -21.45
CA THR A 35 -1.06 11.36 -22.76
C THR A 35 -2.07 10.56 -23.60
N LYS A 36 -2.00 9.22 -23.56
CA LYS A 36 -2.96 8.35 -24.29
C LYS A 36 -4.34 8.28 -23.64
N LEU A 37 -4.40 8.27 -22.31
CA LEU A 37 -5.66 8.15 -21.57
C LEU A 37 -6.40 9.49 -21.40
N GLY A 38 -5.73 10.62 -21.53
CA GLY A 38 -6.30 11.95 -21.28
C GLY A 38 -7.63 12.19 -21.99
N GLY A 39 -7.74 11.87 -23.28
CA GLY A 39 -8.98 12.04 -24.04
C GLY A 39 -10.14 11.18 -23.51
N LEU A 40 -9.86 9.92 -23.14
CA LEU A 40 -10.88 9.00 -22.61
C LEU A 40 -11.30 9.39 -21.19
N ILE A 41 -10.36 9.82 -20.35
CA ILE A 41 -10.64 10.32 -19.00
C ILE A 41 -11.51 11.57 -19.07
N VAL A 42 -11.18 12.54 -19.93
CA VAL A 42 -11.98 13.76 -20.09
C VAL A 42 -13.41 13.44 -20.54
N LEU A 43 -13.58 12.54 -21.50
CA LEU A 43 -14.91 12.10 -21.97
C LEU A 43 -15.70 11.41 -20.85
N PHE A 44 -15.07 10.49 -20.12
CA PHE A 44 -15.71 9.81 -18.99
C PHE A 44 -16.12 10.80 -17.88
N GLN A 45 -15.22 11.71 -17.52
CA GLN A 45 -15.51 12.75 -16.54
C GLN A 45 -16.64 13.68 -17.00
N ALA A 46 -16.67 14.08 -18.28
CA ALA A 46 -17.74 14.89 -18.83
C ALA A 46 -19.11 14.18 -18.74
N GLN A 47 -19.15 12.88 -19.03
CA GLN A 47 -20.37 12.07 -18.88
C GLN A 47 -20.80 11.93 -17.41
N CYS A 48 -19.86 11.69 -16.49
CA CYS A 48 -20.15 11.64 -15.06
C CYS A 48 -20.71 12.97 -14.54
N ARG A 49 -20.08 14.09 -14.91
CA ARG A 49 -20.55 15.44 -14.56
C ARG A 49 -21.94 15.71 -15.12
N ALA A 50 -22.21 15.33 -16.37
CA ALA A 50 -23.54 15.48 -16.98
C ALA A 50 -24.59 14.61 -16.27
N HIS A 51 -24.27 13.37 -15.92
CA HIS A 51 -25.17 12.47 -15.17
C HIS A 51 -25.53 13.05 -13.79
N LEU A 52 -24.52 13.52 -13.05
CA LEU A 52 -24.72 14.17 -11.75
C LEU A 52 -25.55 15.46 -11.90
N ALA A 53 -25.24 16.31 -12.88
CA ALA A 53 -25.95 17.55 -13.13
C ALA A 53 -27.44 17.31 -13.44
N ARG A 54 -27.78 16.33 -14.29
CA ARG A 54 -29.17 15.99 -14.59
C ARG A 54 -29.92 15.47 -13.37
N ARG A 55 -29.28 14.62 -12.53
CA ARG A 55 -29.89 14.14 -11.28
C ARG A 55 -30.13 15.27 -10.28
N LEU A 56 -29.16 16.18 -10.14
CA LEU A 56 -29.30 17.37 -9.29
C LEU A 56 -30.40 18.29 -9.83
N TYR A 57 -30.47 18.50 -11.14
CA TYR A 57 -31.54 19.27 -11.77
C TYR A 57 -32.91 18.67 -11.49
N GLN A 58 -33.09 17.35 -11.67
CA GLN A 58 -34.35 16.68 -11.36
C GLN A 58 -34.74 16.88 -9.89
N ARG A 59 -33.78 16.71 -8.96
CA ARG A 59 -34.01 16.98 -7.54
C ARG A 59 -34.42 18.43 -7.29
N ARG A 60 -33.88 19.40 -8.02
CA ARG A 60 -34.27 20.83 -7.92
C ARG A 60 -35.67 21.09 -8.47
N VAL A 61 -36.05 20.44 -9.57
CA VAL A 61 -37.41 20.51 -10.13
C VAL A 61 -38.42 19.95 -9.13
N ASP A 62 -38.14 18.79 -8.55
CA ASP A 62 -38.99 18.17 -7.53
C ASP A 62 -39.09 19.03 -6.27
N GLN A 63 -37.96 19.62 -5.82
CA GLN A 63 -37.95 20.59 -4.72
C GLN A 63 -38.79 21.83 -5.03
N SER A 64 -38.69 22.40 -6.24
CA SER A 64 -39.48 23.56 -6.65
C SER A 64 -40.98 23.24 -6.67
N ASN A 65 -41.36 22.06 -7.18
CA ASN A 65 -42.74 21.58 -7.14
C ASN A 65 -43.24 21.41 -5.71
N ALA A 66 -42.44 20.78 -4.83
CA ALA A 66 -42.78 20.63 -3.42
C ALA A 66 -42.92 21.98 -2.71
N ILE A 67 -42.03 22.94 -2.98
CA ILE A 67 -42.11 24.32 -2.44
C ILE A 67 -43.42 24.98 -2.87
N ARG A 68 -43.83 24.88 -4.14
CA ARG A 68 -45.10 25.44 -4.61
C ARG A 68 -46.31 24.84 -3.89
N VAL A 69 -46.31 23.52 -3.66
CA VAL A 69 -47.36 22.84 -2.89
C VAL A 69 -47.37 23.29 -1.43
N LEU A 70 -46.19 23.35 -0.79
CA LEU A 70 -46.04 23.82 0.59
C LEU A 70 -46.47 25.28 0.75
N GLN A 71 -46.12 26.16 -0.18
CA GLN A 71 -46.54 27.56 -0.19
C GLN A 71 -48.05 27.67 -0.33
N ARG A 72 -48.66 26.96 -1.28
CA ARG A 72 -50.13 26.93 -1.45
C ARG A 72 -50.83 26.46 -0.16
N ASN A 73 -50.33 25.40 0.47
CA ASN A 73 -50.85 24.89 1.74
C ASN A 73 -50.64 25.88 2.90
N GLY A 74 -49.47 26.52 2.97
CA GLY A 74 -49.16 27.54 3.97
C GLY A 74 -50.10 28.74 3.87
N VAL A 75 -50.36 29.23 2.66
CA VAL A 75 -51.33 30.30 2.41
C VAL A 75 -52.75 29.87 2.80
N ALA A 76 -53.17 28.65 2.47
CA ALA A 76 -54.46 28.12 2.89
C ALA A 76 -54.59 28.03 4.41
N TRP A 77 -53.55 27.55 5.11
CA TRP A 77 -53.51 27.49 6.57
C TRP A 77 -53.56 28.89 7.21
N LEU A 78 -52.84 29.87 6.66
CA LEU A 78 -52.89 31.26 7.12
C LEU A 78 -54.31 31.85 7.05
N LYS A 79 -55.09 31.48 6.02
CA LYS A 79 -56.52 31.84 5.91
C LYS A 79 -57.39 31.10 6.93
N LEU A 80 -57.17 29.80 7.13
CA LEU A 80 -58.04 28.94 7.95
C LEU A 80 -57.77 29.00 9.45
N ARG A 81 -56.53 29.25 9.90
CA ARG A 81 -56.12 29.13 11.32
C ARG A 81 -56.92 30.02 12.29
N ASN A 82 -57.37 31.18 11.82
CA ASN A 82 -58.15 32.13 12.60
C ASN A 82 -59.66 31.98 12.41
N TRP A 83 -60.09 31.09 11.50
CA TRP A 83 -61.49 30.85 11.24
C TRP A 83 -62.13 30.07 12.39
N GLN A 84 -63.25 30.57 12.93
CA GLN A 84 -63.86 30.02 14.15
C GLN A 84 -64.37 28.58 13.94
N TRP A 85 -64.93 28.28 12.76
CA TRP A 85 -65.37 26.92 12.40
C TRP A 85 -64.22 25.92 12.38
N TRP A 86 -63.04 26.33 11.91
CA TRP A 86 -61.86 25.48 11.91
C TRP A 86 -61.42 25.13 13.34
N ARG A 87 -61.47 26.10 14.27
CA ARG A 87 -61.14 25.89 15.70
C ARG A 87 -62.11 24.93 16.40
N LEU A 88 -63.39 24.98 16.06
CA LEU A 88 -64.38 24.05 16.58
C LEU A 88 -64.12 22.63 16.04
N TYR A 89 -63.93 22.52 14.73
CA TYR A 89 -63.66 21.25 14.06
C TYR A 89 -62.42 20.53 14.61
N THR A 90 -61.31 21.24 14.84
CA THR A 90 -60.07 20.63 15.36
C THR A 90 -60.19 20.14 16.81
N LYS A 91 -61.09 20.70 17.62
CA LYS A 91 -61.38 20.21 18.97
C LYS A 91 -62.29 18.98 18.98
N VAL A 92 -63.23 18.91 18.04
CA VAL A 92 -64.21 17.80 17.97
C VAL A 92 -63.63 16.57 17.26
N LYS A 93 -62.83 16.76 16.20
CA LYS A 93 -62.30 15.66 15.39
C LYS A 93 -61.53 14.58 16.18
N PRO A 94 -60.61 14.90 17.12
CA PRO A 94 -59.88 13.89 17.89
C PRO A 94 -60.74 13.04 18.83
N LEU A 95 -61.97 13.48 19.14
CA LEU A 95 -62.93 12.72 19.96
C LEU A 95 -63.63 11.62 19.15
N LEU A 96 -63.58 11.71 17.83
CA LEU A 96 -64.17 10.74 16.88
C LEU A 96 -63.12 9.70 16.45
N GLN A 97 -62.45 9.06 17.42
CA GLN A 97 -61.29 8.17 17.17
C GLN A 97 -61.62 6.89 16.37
N VAL A 98 -62.90 6.58 16.18
CA VAL A 98 -63.34 5.29 15.61
C VAL A 98 -62.93 5.12 14.13
N THR A 99 -62.75 6.20 13.35
CA THR A 99 -62.48 6.08 11.91
C THR A 99 -61.00 5.97 11.52
N ASN A 100 -60.05 5.94 12.47
CA ASN A 100 -58.61 5.89 12.15
C ASN A 100 -57.82 4.84 12.95
N GLN A 101 -58.47 4.06 13.82
CA GLN A 101 -57.80 3.03 14.62
C GLN A 101 -57.32 1.85 13.78
N GLU A 102 -58.10 1.39 12.80
CA GLU A 102 -57.70 0.29 11.89
C GLU A 102 -56.46 0.66 11.06
N ALA A 103 -56.38 1.89 10.54
CA ALA A 103 -55.22 2.34 9.77
C ALA A 103 -53.95 2.44 10.64
N VAL A 104 -54.09 2.91 11.89
CA VAL A 104 -52.97 2.94 12.85
C VAL A 104 -52.55 1.53 13.25
N LEU A 105 -53.50 0.62 13.44
CA LEU A 105 -53.25 -0.77 13.79
C LEU A 105 -52.52 -1.50 12.65
N ASN A 106 -52.99 -1.37 11.41
CA ASN A 106 -52.32 -1.94 10.24
C ASN A 106 -50.90 -1.38 10.05
N ALA A 107 -50.70 -0.08 10.27
CA ALA A 107 -49.36 0.52 10.21
C ALA A 107 -48.45 -0.04 11.31
N LYS A 108 -48.96 -0.23 12.53
CA LYS A 108 -48.22 -0.82 13.64
C LYS A 108 -47.91 -2.30 13.42
N GLU A 109 -48.82 -3.05 12.82
CA GLU A 109 -48.59 -4.45 12.44
C GLU A 109 -47.49 -4.57 11.39
N GLU A 110 -47.46 -3.72 10.36
CA GLU A 110 -46.40 -3.74 9.35
C GLU A 110 -45.04 -3.25 9.91
N GLU A 111 -45.05 -2.25 10.80
CA GLU A 111 -43.85 -1.86 11.56
C GLU A 111 -43.33 -3.02 12.41
N LEU A 112 -44.21 -3.72 13.14
CA LEU A 112 -43.85 -4.88 13.95
C LEU A 112 -43.30 -6.01 13.07
N ARG A 113 -43.94 -6.27 11.93
CA ARG A 113 -43.50 -7.30 10.98
C ARG A 113 -42.13 -6.98 10.39
N THR A 114 -41.91 -5.76 9.93
CA THR A 114 -40.61 -5.35 9.36
C THR A 114 -39.50 -5.33 10.42
N ALA A 115 -39.82 -4.93 11.66
CA ALA A 115 -38.88 -4.99 12.77
C ALA A 115 -38.53 -6.43 13.17
N THR A 116 -39.52 -7.32 13.22
CA THR A 116 -39.30 -8.74 13.54
C THR A 116 -38.53 -9.47 12.44
N GLU A 117 -38.81 -9.22 11.16
CA GLU A 117 -38.02 -9.77 10.04
C GLU A 117 -36.56 -9.29 10.07
N ARG A 118 -36.32 -8.01 10.41
CA ARG A 118 -34.96 -7.48 10.57
C ARG A 118 -34.25 -8.10 11.76
N LEU A 119 -34.93 -8.22 12.90
CA LEU A 119 -34.39 -8.83 14.11
C LEU A 119 -34.00 -10.29 13.86
N GLN A 120 -34.89 -11.07 13.24
CA GLN A 120 -34.62 -12.46 12.88
C GLN A 120 -33.37 -12.61 11.99
N LYS A 121 -33.20 -11.73 10.99
CA LYS A 121 -31.98 -11.74 10.15
C LYS A 121 -30.73 -11.45 10.97
N ARG A 122 -30.77 -10.44 11.84
CA ARG A 122 -29.62 -10.12 12.71
C ARG A 122 -29.32 -11.25 13.68
N ASP A 123 -30.33 -11.90 14.24
CA ASP A 123 -30.17 -13.05 15.13
C ASP A 123 -29.56 -14.24 14.38
N THR A 124 -29.95 -14.49 13.13
CA THR A 124 -29.34 -15.56 12.34
C THR A 124 -27.87 -15.26 12.03
N ASP A 125 -27.55 -14.03 11.64
CA ASP A 125 -26.18 -13.64 11.32
C ASP A 125 -25.30 -13.65 12.59
N ALA A 126 -25.83 -13.21 13.73
CA ALA A 126 -25.15 -13.26 15.03
C ALA A 126 -24.84 -14.71 15.44
N ARG A 127 -25.81 -15.63 15.34
CA ARG A 127 -25.59 -17.05 15.64
C ARG A 127 -24.56 -17.71 14.71
N GLU A 128 -24.52 -17.31 13.43
CA GLU A 128 -23.49 -17.80 12.50
C GLU A 128 -22.09 -17.30 12.89
N LEU A 129 -21.98 -16.04 13.34
CA LEU A 129 -20.73 -15.47 13.84
C LEU A 129 -20.29 -16.11 15.17
N GLU A 130 -21.21 -16.30 16.12
CA GLU A 130 -20.94 -16.97 17.40
C GLU A 130 -20.37 -18.38 17.17
N LYS A 131 -21.00 -19.18 16.31
CA LYS A 131 -20.47 -20.50 15.92
C LYS A 131 -19.09 -20.42 15.32
N ARG A 132 -18.81 -19.40 14.50
CA ARG A 132 -17.49 -19.22 13.90
C ARG A 132 -16.43 -18.86 14.93
N VAL A 133 -16.79 -18.06 15.94
CA VAL A 133 -15.92 -17.72 17.07
C VAL A 133 -15.65 -18.95 17.92
N GLU A 134 -16.67 -19.76 18.22
CA GLU A 134 -16.53 -21.04 18.93
C GLU A 134 -15.57 -21.99 18.19
N GLU A 135 -15.77 -22.20 16.88
CA GLU A 135 -14.88 -23.03 16.04
C GLU A 135 -13.42 -22.56 16.12
N LEU A 136 -13.18 -21.24 16.02
CA LEU A 136 -11.83 -20.67 16.09
C LEU A 136 -11.23 -20.77 17.50
N SER A 137 -12.06 -20.62 18.54
CA SER A 137 -11.62 -20.76 19.92
C SER A 137 -11.22 -22.19 20.27
N ALA A 138 -11.95 -23.18 19.75
CA ALA A 138 -11.63 -24.60 19.91
C ALA A 138 -10.30 -24.95 19.23
N LEU A 139 -10.12 -24.52 17.97
CA LEU A 139 -8.84 -24.65 17.25
C LEU A 139 -7.68 -24.02 18.02
N ARG A 140 -7.88 -22.83 18.61
CA ARG A 140 -6.85 -22.17 19.43
C ARG A 140 -6.53 -22.98 20.70
N SER A 141 -7.53 -23.56 21.36
CA SER A 141 -7.32 -24.40 22.55
C SER A 141 -6.53 -25.66 22.18
N GLU A 142 -6.90 -26.33 21.10
CA GLU A 142 -6.22 -27.54 20.61
C GLU A 142 -4.75 -27.26 20.26
N LEU A 143 -4.47 -26.15 19.55
CA LEU A 143 -3.11 -25.70 19.27
C LEU A 143 -2.31 -25.37 20.56
N SER A 144 -2.97 -24.80 21.57
CA SER A 144 -2.33 -24.50 22.86
C SER A 144 -2.00 -25.76 23.65
N GLU A 145 -2.87 -26.77 23.62
CA GLU A 145 -2.65 -28.07 24.25
C GLU A 145 -1.51 -28.83 23.55
N GLN A 146 -1.48 -28.82 22.22
CA GLN A 146 -0.39 -29.40 21.44
C GLN A 146 0.96 -28.75 21.79
N LEU A 147 1.00 -27.42 21.88
CA LEU A 147 2.23 -26.70 22.25
C LEU A 147 2.69 -27.03 23.67
N GLN A 148 1.77 -27.18 24.63
CA GLN A 148 2.12 -27.59 26.00
C GLN A 148 2.64 -29.03 26.04
N ALA A 149 2.04 -29.94 25.28
CA ALA A 149 2.50 -31.32 25.18
C ALA A 149 3.90 -31.41 24.55
N GLU A 150 4.15 -30.69 23.46
CA GLU A 150 5.48 -30.60 22.83
C GLU A 150 6.52 -29.99 23.80
N SER A 151 6.15 -28.95 24.55
CA SER A 151 7.04 -28.37 25.56
C SER A 151 7.36 -29.34 26.70
N ALA A 152 6.39 -30.15 27.15
CA ALA A 152 6.63 -31.16 28.18
C ALA A 152 7.55 -32.27 27.67
N GLN A 153 7.31 -32.76 26.45
CA GLN A 153 8.18 -33.74 25.80
C GLN A 153 9.61 -33.20 25.62
N LEU A 154 9.76 -31.92 25.26
CA LEU A 154 11.06 -31.30 25.12
C LEU A 154 11.81 -31.25 26.47
N ASN A 155 11.10 -30.91 27.56
CA ASN A 155 11.68 -30.93 28.91
C ASN A 155 12.10 -32.36 29.32
N GLU A 156 11.28 -33.38 29.07
CA GLU A 156 11.63 -34.78 29.33
C GLU A 156 12.88 -35.20 28.55
N CYS A 157 12.96 -34.87 27.26
CA CYS A 157 14.14 -35.10 26.43
C CYS A 157 15.38 -34.35 26.96
N GLU A 158 15.22 -33.14 27.50
CA GLU A 158 16.32 -32.38 28.11
C GLU A 158 16.81 -33.03 29.41
N GLU A 159 15.91 -33.48 30.28
CA GLU A 159 16.24 -34.22 31.50
C GLU A 159 16.98 -35.54 31.19
N GLU A 160 16.51 -36.30 30.21
CA GLU A 160 17.17 -37.52 29.74
C GLU A 160 18.55 -37.22 29.16
N ARG A 161 18.68 -36.15 28.36
CA ARG A 161 20.00 -35.72 27.84
C ARG A 161 20.94 -35.35 28.98
N GLU A 162 20.47 -34.70 30.03
CA GLU A 162 21.29 -34.34 31.18
C GLU A 162 21.70 -35.58 31.99
N ALA A 163 20.79 -36.54 32.19
CA ALA A 163 21.08 -37.82 32.83
C ALA A 163 22.12 -38.64 32.04
N LEU A 164 21.98 -38.70 30.71
CA LEU A 164 22.96 -39.34 29.83
C LEU A 164 24.31 -38.64 29.89
N ARG A 165 24.35 -37.30 29.93
CA ARG A 165 25.60 -36.55 30.13
C ARG A 165 26.29 -36.93 31.43
N LYS A 166 25.55 -37.02 32.55
CA LYS A 166 26.09 -37.47 33.85
C LYS A 166 26.60 -38.91 33.80
N ARG A 167 25.92 -39.80 33.06
CA ARG A 167 26.35 -41.18 32.86
C ARG A 167 27.65 -41.25 32.05
N VAL A 168 27.76 -40.44 31.00
CA VAL A 168 28.99 -40.35 30.18
C VAL A 168 30.16 -39.87 31.01
N THR A 169 29.99 -38.85 31.86
CA THR A 169 31.07 -38.39 32.75
C THR A 169 31.50 -39.48 33.74
N GLN A 170 30.55 -40.17 34.38
CA GLN A 170 30.86 -41.29 35.28
C GLN A 170 31.59 -42.44 34.58
N LEU A 171 31.20 -42.79 33.35
CA LEU A 171 31.88 -43.82 32.57
C LEU A 171 33.27 -43.38 32.14
N ALA A 172 33.48 -42.10 31.83
CA ALA A 172 34.79 -41.55 31.52
C ALA A 172 35.73 -41.62 32.74
N GLU A 173 35.22 -41.29 33.93
CA GLU A 173 35.95 -41.43 35.20
C GLU A 173 36.32 -42.91 35.47
N ALA A 174 35.36 -43.83 35.36
CA ALA A 174 35.62 -45.26 35.56
C ALA A 174 36.60 -45.84 34.53
N TYR A 175 36.52 -45.39 33.27
CA TYR A 175 37.48 -45.78 32.23
C TYR A 175 38.89 -45.30 32.57
N GLN A 176 39.03 -44.06 33.06
CA GLN A 176 40.31 -43.53 33.48
C GLN A 176 40.90 -44.35 34.65
N GLU A 177 40.10 -44.69 35.66
CA GLU A 177 40.56 -45.54 36.76
C GLU A 177 41.05 -46.93 36.29
N VAL A 178 40.36 -47.54 35.32
CA VAL A 178 40.78 -48.84 34.76
C VAL A 178 42.05 -48.68 33.93
N ALA A 179 42.18 -47.60 33.16
CA ALA A 179 43.41 -47.30 32.42
C ALA A 179 44.60 -47.11 33.37
N ASP A 180 44.42 -46.40 34.47
CA ASP A 180 45.46 -46.18 35.49
C ASP A 180 45.85 -47.51 36.17
N LYS A 181 44.88 -48.35 36.55
CA LYS A 181 45.15 -49.70 37.10
C LYS A 181 45.88 -50.61 36.12
N LEU A 182 45.53 -50.54 34.83
CA LEU A 182 46.23 -51.30 33.80
C LEU A 182 47.69 -50.87 33.70
N ALA A 183 47.96 -49.56 33.72
CA ALA A 183 49.33 -49.04 33.72
C ALA A 183 50.13 -49.49 34.97
N GLU A 184 49.49 -49.55 36.14
CA GLU A 184 50.11 -50.11 37.36
C GLU A 184 50.44 -51.60 37.21
N GLU A 185 49.51 -52.42 36.70
CA GLU A 185 49.75 -53.86 36.49
C GLU A 185 50.80 -54.11 35.40
N GLU A 186 50.85 -53.30 34.34
CA GLU A 186 51.94 -53.35 33.35
C GLU A 186 53.29 -53.03 33.99
N SER A 187 53.34 -52.04 34.90
CA SER A 187 54.55 -51.74 35.66
C SER A 187 54.95 -52.90 36.57
N ARG A 188 54.00 -53.56 37.25
CA ARG A 188 54.28 -54.75 38.07
C ARG A 188 54.76 -55.92 37.24
N HIS A 189 54.12 -56.20 36.11
CA HIS A 189 54.54 -57.25 35.18
C HIS A 189 55.98 -57.02 34.70
N ASN A 190 56.38 -55.77 34.43
CA ASN A 190 57.75 -55.46 34.05
C ASN A 190 58.74 -55.78 35.18
N VAL A 191 58.40 -55.43 36.43
CA VAL A 191 59.21 -55.78 37.61
C VAL A 191 59.32 -57.30 37.78
N ASP A 192 58.19 -58.02 37.74
CA ASP A 192 58.17 -59.48 37.84
C ASP A 192 58.97 -60.15 36.70
N SER A 193 58.89 -59.59 35.49
CA SER A 193 59.66 -60.05 34.33
C SER A 193 61.17 -59.89 34.54
N ASP A 194 61.60 -58.76 35.11
CA ASP A 194 63.01 -58.50 35.46
C ASP A 194 63.49 -59.44 36.58
N GLU A 195 62.66 -59.69 37.59
CA GLU A 195 62.96 -60.65 38.66
C GLU A 195 63.10 -62.08 38.13
N ILE A 196 62.18 -62.52 37.26
CA ILE A 196 62.24 -63.82 36.57
C ILE A 196 63.52 -63.95 35.76
N ALA A 197 63.96 -62.88 35.06
CA ALA A 197 65.22 -62.89 34.32
C ALA A 197 66.42 -63.10 35.25
N SER A 198 66.43 -62.44 36.42
CA SER A 198 67.48 -62.62 37.43
C SER A 198 67.50 -64.03 38.02
N LEU A 199 66.32 -64.59 38.32
CA LEU A 199 66.20 -65.94 38.88
C LEU A 199 66.63 -67.00 37.87
N LYS A 200 66.30 -66.81 36.58
CA LYS A 200 66.81 -67.67 35.49
C LYS A 200 68.33 -67.62 35.39
N GLN A 201 68.94 -66.45 35.59
CA GLN A 201 70.40 -66.32 35.63
C GLN A 201 70.99 -67.07 36.83
N CYS A 202 70.39 -66.94 38.01
CA CYS A 202 70.84 -67.63 39.22
C CYS A 202 70.73 -69.17 39.13
N ILE A 203 69.66 -69.68 38.51
CA ILE A 203 69.52 -71.11 38.22
C ILE A 203 70.66 -71.58 37.31
N LYS A 204 70.97 -70.81 36.27
CA LYS A 204 72.05 -71.12 35.33
C LYS A 204 73.42 -71.19 36.01
N ASP A 205 73.68 -70.27 36.94
CA ASP A 205 74.91 -70.26 37.74
C ASP A 205 74.98 -71.49 38.68
N PHE A 206 73.85 -71.94 39.23
CA PHE A 206 73.79 -73.17 40.04
C PHE A 206 73.95 -74.44 39.20
N GLU A 207 73.43 -74.46 37.97
CA GLU A 207 73.66 -75.56 37.02
C GLU A 207 75.16 -75.72 36.70
N GLU A 208 75.88 -74.61 36.47
CA GLU A 208 77.34 -74.63 36.27
C GLU A 208 78.11 -75.11 37.52
N GLN A 209 77.66 -74.76 38.72
CA GLN A 209 78.26 -75.27 39.97
C GLN A 209 78.02 -76.77 40.15
N LEU A 210 76.84 -77.26 39.78
CA LEU A 210 76.50 -78.69 39.85
C LEU A 210 77.35 -79.52 38.89
N GLU A 211 77.58 -79.05 37.67
CA GLU A 211 78.52 -79.69 36.71
C GLU A 211 79.95 -79.75 37.28
N GLY A 212 80.37 -78.71 38.01
CA GLY A 212 81.65 -78.69 38.73
C GLY A 212 81.76 -79.77 39.81
N GLU A 213 80.75 -79.94 40.66
CA GLU A 213 80.68 -80.96 41.71
C GLU A 213 80.59 -82.39 41.13
N GLU A 214 79.86 -82.59 40.02
CA GLU A 214 79.80 -83.86 39.31
C GLU A 214 81.17 -84.29 38.76
N SER A 215 81.97 -83.33 38.26
CA SER A 215 83.36 -83.58 37.84
C SER A 215 84.27 -84.01 39.00
N ALA A 216 84.05 -83.47 40.20
CA ALA A 216 84.78 -83.83 41.41
C ALA A 216 84.40 -85.24 41.91
N ARG A 217 83.12 -85.59 41.82
CA ARG A 217 82.59 -86.93 42.14
C ARG A 217 83.12 -88.02 41.20
N GLN A 218 83.33 -87.72 39.91
CA GLN A 218 83.94 -88.66 38.97
C GLN A 218 85.38 -89.04 39.34
N LYS A 219 86.16 -88.12 39.93
CA LYS A 219 87.52 -88.41 40.44
C LYS A 219 87.50 -89.36 41.64
N THR A 220 86.58 -89.17 42.58
CA THR A 220 86.46 -90.05 43.76
C THR A 220 85.96 -91.45 43.41
N LEU A 221 85.20 -91.60 42.32
CA LEU A 221 84.73 -92.91 41.83
C LEU A 221 85.88 -93.78 41.27
N LEU A 222 86.90 -93.15 40.67
CA LEU A 222 88.09 -93.86 40.17
C LEU A 222 88.97 -94.42 41.30
N GLU A 223 88.99 -93.75 42.47
CA GLU A 223 89.68 -94.23 43.68
C GLU A 223 88.93 -95.36 44.39
N LYS A 224 87.59 -95.36 44.32
CA LYS A 224 86.71 -96.43 44.81
C LYS A 224 86.89 -97.76 44.06
N ASN A 225 87.00 -97.73 42.74
CA ASN A 225 87.13 -98.93 41.88
C ASN A 225 88.37 -99.78 42.18
N ASN A 226 89.46 -99.18 42.71
CA ASN A 226 90.67 -99.91 43.12
C ASN A 226 90.53 -100.71 44.42
N VAL A 227 89.51 -100.41 45.24
CA VAL A 227 89.20 -101.12 46.49
C VAL A 227 88.16 -102.23 46.25
N GLU A 228 87.26 -102.06 45.27
CA GLU A 228 86.20 -103.01 44.93
C GLU A 228 86.71 -104.32 44.28
N GLN A 229 87.89 -104.33 43.65
CA GLN A 229 88.50 -105.57 43.12
C GLN A 229 88.89 -106.59 44.21
N LYS A 230 88.98 -106.21 45.49
CA LYS A 230 89.20 -107.15 46.61
C LYS A 230 87.91 -107.71 47.23
N LEU A 231 86.74 -107.19 46.86
CA LEU A 231 85.43 -107.58 47.43
C LEU A 231 84.66 -108.60 46.56
N VAL A 232 85.00 -108.68 45.26
CA VAL A 232 84.31 -109.52 44.25
C VAL A 232 84.49 -111.04 44.46
N SER A 233 85.39 -111.46 45.35
CA SER A 233 85.60 -112.89 45.66
C SER A 233 84.53 -113.51 46.59
N LEU A 234 83.61 -112.72 47.14
CA LEU A 234 82.63 -113.22 48.13
C LEU A 234 81.14 -112.99 47.81
N GLU A 235 80.77 -112.33 46.72
CA GLU A 235 79.34 -112.05 46.42
C GLU A 235 78.81 -112.70 45.13
N GLY A 236 79.55 -113.68 44.59
CA GLY A 236 79.06 -114.60 43.56
C GLY A 236 78.05 -115.65 44.08
N ARG A 237 77.21 -115.33 45.07
CA ARG A 237 76.45 -116.37 45.79
C ARG A 237 74.98 -116.13 46.15
N LEU A 238 74.22 -115.29 45.44
CA LEU A 238 72.73 -115.37 45.34
C LEU A 238 72.24 -114.09 44.62
N ALA A 239 72.08 -113.96 43.29
CA ALA A 239 71.53 -114.89 42.32
C ALA A 239 70.15 -115.47 42.70
N GLU A 240 69.37 -114.74 43.48
CA GLU A 240 67.92 -114.98 43.63
C GLU A 240 67.16 -113.67 43.41
N VAL A 241 67.10 -113.31 42.13
CA VAL A 241 66.40 -112.15 41.56
C VAL A 241 64.87 -112.34 41.52
N GLN A 242 64.29 -113.43 42.05
CA GLN A 242 62.95 -113.83 41.60
C GLN A 242 61.74 -113.21 42.31
N ASP A 243 61.83 -112.74 43.57
CA ASP A 243 60.62 -112.39 44.34
C ASP A 243 60.30 -110.88 44.38
N THR A 244 60.47 -110.26 43.22
CA THR A 244 60.01 -108.90 42.90
C THR A 244 58.61 -108.86 42.26
N LEU A 245 57.77 -109.89 42.46
CA LEU A 245 56.45 -109.97 41.82
C LEU A 245 55.24 -109.69 42.74
N ASP A 246 55.35 -109.85 44.06
CA ASP A 246 54.15 -109.91 44.92
C ASP A 246 53.74 -108.60 45.63
N LYS A 247 54.54 -107.53 45.58
CA LYS A 247 54.22 -106.28 46.31
C LYS A 247 53.44 -105.23 45.51
N VAL A 248 53.45 -105.31 44.17
CA VAL A 248 52.66 -104.42 43.29
C VAL A 248 51.14 -104.66 43.41
N ALA A 249 50.73 -105.81 43.97
CA ALA A 249 49.32 -106.15 44.16
C ALA A 249 48.57 -105.32 45.23
N ARG A 250 49.27 -104.55 46.09
CA ARG A 250 48.63 -103.79 47.19
C ARG A 250 48.33 -102.33 46.86
N GLU A 251 48.90 -101.76 45.80
CA GLU A 251 48.72 -100.36 45.44
C GLU A 251 47.51 -100.11 44.53
N LYS A 252 46.96 -101.16 43.90
CA LYS A 252 45.78 -101.07 43.01
C LYS A 252 44.48 -100.69 43.74
N LYS A 253 44.33 -101.01 45.02
CA LYS A 253 43.07 -100.82 45.77
C LYS A 253 42.86 -99.40 46.30
N ALA A 254 43.91 -98.56 46.32
CA ALA A 254 43.84 -97.18 46.82
C ALA A 254 43.52 -96.14 45.73
N VAL A 255 43.57 -96.54 44.45
CA VAL A 255 43.30 -95.67 43.30
C VAL A 255 41.84 -95.77 42.83
N GLU A 256 41.17 -96.90 43.06
CA GLU A 256 39.75 -97.11 42.68
C GLU A 256 38.77 -96.26 43.52
N ASP A 257 39.10 -95.93 44.78
CA ASP A 257 38.22 -95.11 45.65
C ASP A 257 38.31 -93.59 45.37
N ARG A 258 39.38 -93.11 44.70
CA ARG A 258 39.50 -91.69 44.29
C ARG A 258 38.80 -91.38 42.96
N ALA A 259 38.55 -92.39 42.13
CA ALA A 259 37.87 -92.22 40.83
C ALA A 259 36.35 -92.00 40.98
N LEU A 260 35.72 -92.52 42.05
CA LEU A 260 34.28 -92.37 42.30
C LEU A 260 33.88 -91.00 42.90
N GLN A 261 34.80 -90.28 43.55
CA GLN A 261 34.53 -88.92 44.06
C GLN A 261 34.63 -87.84 42.97
N LEU A 262 35.55 -87.99 41.99
CA LEU A 262 35.70 -87.04 40.87
C LEU A 262 34.57 -87.15 39.84
N ASN A 263 33.96 -88.33 39.67
CA ASN A 263 32.86 -88.53 38.72
C ASN A 263 31.54 -87.87 39.17
N ASN A 264 31.32 -87.68 40.47
CA ASN A 264 30.13 -87.00 40.99
C ASN A 264 30.24 -85.46 40.96
N GLN A 265 31.45 -84.89 41.00
CA GLN A 265 31.66 -83.44 40.85
C GLN A 265 31.57 -82.97 39.39
N LEU A 266 31.84 -83.85 38.42
CA LEU A 266 31.72 -83.55 36.98
C LEU A 266 30.23 -83.44 36.53
N LEU A 267 29.33 -84.20 37.14
CA LEU A 267 27.89 -84.18 36.84
C LEU A 267 27.17 -82.91 37.36
N GLU A 268 27.60 -82.34 38.49
CA GLU A 268 27.07 -81.06 39.00
C GLU A 268 27.56 -79.84 38.19
N GLU A 269 28.79 -79.89 37.66
CA GLU A 269 29.32 -78.84 36.78
C GLU A 269 28.70 -78.87 35.36
N GLU A 270 28.31 -80.05 34.85
CA GLU A 270 27.59 -80.17 33.57
C GLU A 270 26.15 -79.60 33.62
N GLU A 271 25.47 -79.65 34.77
CA GLU A 271 24.14 -79.00 34.94
C GLU A 271 24.22 -77.48 35.09
N LYS A 272 25.27 -76.94 35.75
CA LYS A 272 25.53 -75.50 35.81
C LYS A 272 25.87 -74.93 34.43
N ASN A 273 26.68 -75.65 33.63
CA ASN A 273 27.09 -75.20 32.29
C ASN A 273 25.89 -75.12 31.31
N LYS A 274 24.90 -76.02 31.43
CA LYS A 274 23.64 -75.95 30.67
C LYS A 274 22.74 -74.78 31.07
N ASN A 275 22.76 -74.35 32.34
CA ASN A 275 22.03 -73.17 32.81
C ASN A 275 22.72 -71.86 32.42
N PHE A 276 24.06 -71.81 32.40
CA PHE A 276 24.80 -70.66 31.88
C PHE A 276 24.66 -70.49 30.36
N ALA A 277 24.68 -71.57 29.58
CA ALA A 277 24.43 -71.51 28.14
C ALA A 277 23.04 -70.96 27.77
N LYS A 278 22.00 -71.28 28.55
CA LYS A 278 20.64 -70.72 28.36
C LYS A 278 20.50 -69.26 28.78
N LYS A 279 21.26 -68.81 29.80
CA LYS A 279 21.30 -67.39 30.20
C LYS A 279 22.10 -66.55 29.20
N ASN A 280 23.21 -67.07 28.67
CA ASN A 280 23.97 -66.40 27.61
C ASN A 280 23.14 -66.23 26.33
N ALA A 281 22.43 -67.28 25.88
CA ALA A 281 21.57 -67.17 24.69
C ALA A 281 20.45 -66.12 24.85
N LYS A 282 19.94 -65.90 26.07
CA LYS A 282 18.97 -64.84 26.36
C LYS A 282 19.60 -63.45 26.41
N HIS A 283 20.80 -63.32 26.98
CA HIS A 283 21.52 -62.05 26.99
C HIS A 283 21.99 -61.65 25.58
N ASP A 284 22.43 -62.60 24.76
CA ASP A 284 22.80 -62.35 23.35
C ASP A 284 21.59 -61.88 22.53
N GLN A 285 20.39 -62.42 22.80
CA GLN A 285 19.16 -61.99 22.13
C GLN A 285 18.72 -60.58 22.56
N ILE A 286 18.85 -60.23 23.84
CA ILE A 286 18.61 -58.85 24.35
C ILE A 286 19.64 -57.86 23.77
N VAL A 287 20.90 -58.27 23.60
CA VAL A 287 21.94 -57.43 23.00
C VAL A 287 21.68 -57.17 21.52
N VAL A 288 21.11 -58.12 20.78
CA VAL A 288 20.70 -57.91 19.37
C VAL A 288 19.49 -56.98 19.28
N GLU A 289 18.47 -57.17 20.14
CA GLU A 289 17.30 -56.28 20.18
C GLU A 289 17.67 -54.83 20.55
N LEU A 290 18.55 -54.63 21.54
CA LEU A 290 19.06 -53.31 21.92
C LEU A 290 19.95 -52.67 20.83
N ARG A 291 20.65 -53.48 20.03
CA ARG A 291 21.42 -52.98 18.87
C ARG A 291 20.50 -52.52 17.74
N ASP A 292 19.43 -53.26 17.46
CA ASP A 292 18.45 -52.89 16.44
C ASP A 292 17.61 -51.67 16.84
N GLU A 293 17.32 -51.49 18.14
CA GLU A 293 16.70 -50.28 18.69
C GLU A 293 17.64 -49.07 18.63
N LEU A 294 18.92 -49.25 18.97
CA LEU A 294 19.93 -48.19 18.84
C LEU A 294 20.14 -47.75 17.38
N GLU A 295 20.12 -48.69 16.43
CA GLU A 295 20.19 -48.36 14.99
C GLU A 295 18.94 -47.62 14.48
N ARG A 296 17.74 -47.95 14.99
CA ARG A 296 16.52 -47.18 14.68
C ARG A 296 16.57 -45.78 15.26
N GLU A 297 16.99 -45.65 16.52
CA GLU A 297 17.15 -44.35 17.19
C GLU A 297 18.19 -43.47 16.48
N LEU A 298 19.32 -44.03 16.04
CA LEU A 298 20.32 -43.27 15.27
C LEU A 298 19.78 -42.78 13.91
N ARG A 299 18.97 -43.58 13.21
CA ARG A 299 18.33 -43.17 11.95
C ARG A 299 17.25 -42.10 12.18
N ASN A 300 16.45 -42.25 13.24
CA ASN A 300 15.46 -41.25 13.64
C ASN A 300 16.14 -39.93 14.03
N ARG A 301 17.22 -39.98 14.81
CA ARG A 301 18.03 -38.81 15.22
C ARG A 301 18.64 -38.09 14.03
N GLN A 302 19.16 -38.81 13.02
CA GLN A 302 19.64 -38.21 11.77
C GLN A 302 18.51 -37.53 10.99
N SER A 303 17.34 -38.15 10.88
CA SER A 303 16.18 -37.54 10.21
C SER A 303 15.67 -36.28 10.94
N LEU A 304 15.72 -36.27 12.27
CA LEU A 304 15.36 -35.14 13.11
C LEU A 304 16.40 -34.02 13.04
N GLU A 305 17.69 -34.34 12.97
CA GLU A 305 18.75 -33.34 12.72
C GLU A 305 18.64 -32.71 11.33
N GLU A 306 18.22 -33.47 10.31
CA GLU A 306 17.94 -32.93 8.98
C GLU A 306 16.69 -32.04 8.96
N MET A 307 15.59 -32.45 9.62
CA MET A 307 14.40 -31.62 9.77
C MET A 307 14.70 -30.35 10.57
N ARG A 308 15.48 -30.44 11.65
CA ARG A 308 15.90 -29.29 12.45
C ARG A 308 16.74 -28.32 11.63
N ARG A 309 17.68 -28.81 10.80
CA ARG A 309 18.45 -27.95 9.87
C ARG A 309 17.58 -27.28 8.81
N ARG A 310 16.54 -27.96 8.31
CA ARG A 310 15.56 -27.35 7.38
C ARG A 310 14.72 -26.28 8.07
N LEU A 311 14.19 -26.57 9.25
CA LEU A 311 13.41 -25.61 10.04
C LEU A 311 14.27 -24.41 10.48
N ASP A 312 15.53 -24.62 10.86
CA ASP A 312 16.47 -23.53 11.17
C ASP A 312 16.79 -22.68 9.92
N ALA A 313 16.82 -23.28 8.74
CA ALA A 313 16.99 -22.56 7.47
C ALA A 313 15.73 -21.77 7.08
N GLU A 314 14.55 -22.37 7.22
CA GLU A 314 13.25 -21.71 6.99
C GLU A 314 13.02 -20.57 8.00
N LEU A 315 13.42 -20.74 9.26
CA LEU A 315 13.30 -19.71 10.29
C LEU A 315 14.26 -18.54 10.07
N ARG A 316 15.46 -18.80 9.51
CA ARG A 316 16.36 -17.74 9.03
C ARG A 316 15.78 -17.02 7.81
N GLU A 317 15.24 -17.76 6.85
CA GLU A 317 14.59 -17.16 5.67
C GLU A 317 13.36 -16.33 6.06
N HIS A 318 12.59 -16.75 7.06
CA HIS A 318 11.48 -15.98 7.62
C HIS A 318 11.95 -14.74 8.39
N LYS A 319 13.06 -14.80 9.13
CA LYS A 319 13.69 -13.62 9.75
C LYS A 319 14.20 -12.64 8.70
N ASP A 320 14.93 -13.10 7.69
CA ASP A 320 15.41 -12.25 6.59
C ASP A 320 14.24 -11.62 5.81
N ASN A 321 13.14 -12.37 5.62
CA ASN A 321 11.91 -11.83 5.03
C ASN A 321 11.19 -10.81 5.93
N LEU A 322 11.22 -10.98 7.25
CA LEU A 322 10.69 -10.00 8.20
C LEU A 322 11.52 -8.73 8.21
N ASP A 323 12.85 -8.84 8.21
CA ASP A 323 13.77 -7.69 8.18
C ASP A 323 13.66 -6.95 6.84
N ASN A 324 13.54 -7.66 5.73
CA ASN A 324 13.27 -7.05 4.42
C ASN A 324 11.91 -6.33 4.36
N LYS A 325 10.87 -6.89 5.01
CA LYS A 325 9.56 -6.23 5.13
C LYS A 325 9.64 -5.01 6.04
N HIS A 326 10.41 -5.08 7.13
CA HIS A 326 10.61 -3.97 8.06
C HIS A 326 11.32 -2.80 7.36
N ASN A 327 12.42 -3.08 6.66
CA ASN A 327 13.13 -2.10 5.83
C ASN A 327 12.22 -1.51 4.74
N LYS A 328 11.32 -2.31 4.15
CA LYS A 328 10.36 -1.82 3.16
C LYS A 328 9.29 -0.92 3.77
N ILE A 329 8.86 -1.18 5.00
CA ILE A 329 7.94 -0.32 5.73
C ILE A 329 8.60 1.03 6.05
N GLU A 330 9.87 1.05 6.47
CA GLU A 330 10.62 2.28 6.69
C GLU A 330 10.83 3.09 5.40
N GLU A 331 11.13 2.43 4.28
CA GLU A 331 11.27 3.06 2.97
C GLU A 331 9.93 3.60 2.44
N LEU A 332 8.81 2.93 2.73
CA LEU A 332 7.47 3.42 2.39
C LEU A 332 7.04 4.57 3.29
N ASN A 333 7.40 4.57 4.57
CA ASN A 333 7.14 5.69 5.48
C ASN A 333 7.92 6.95 5.07
N THR A 334 9.18 6.81 4.67
CA THR A 334 9.96 7.95 4.17
C THR A 334 9.43 8.48 2.83
N GLN A 335 8.90 7.61 1.96
CA GLN A 335 8.19 8.04 0.75
C GLN A 335 6.85 8.73 1.06
N LEU A 336 6.12 8.25 2.06
CA LEU A 336 4.86 8.87 2.51
C LEU A 336 5.11 10.28 3.02
N ILE A 337 6.12 10.47 3.89
CA ILE A 337 6.50 11.79 4.41
C ILE A 337 6.84 12.76 3.26
N ARG A 338 7.62 12.32 2.26
CA ARG A 338 7.92 13.16 1.08
C ARG A 338 6.68 13.52 0.27
N ARG A 339 5.72 12.58 0.13
CA ARG A 339 4.47 12.83 -0.57
C ARG A 339 3.54 13.75 0.20
N GLU A 340 3.56 13.70 1.53
CA GLU A 340 2.86 14.64 2.41
C GLU A 340 3.46 16.05 2.30
N GLU A 341 4.79 16.18 2.22
CA GLU A 341 5.49 17.45 1.96
C GLU A 341 5.16 18.02 0.57
N ASP A 342 5.18 17.20 -0.48
CA ASP A 342 4.80 17.60 -1.85
C ASP A 342 3.34 18.05 -1.93
N TYR A 343 2.45 17.34 -1.23
CA TYR A 343 1.03 17.69 -1.15
C TYR A 343 0.82 19.00 -0.40
N HIS A 344 1.56 19.22 0.70
CA HIS A 344 1.51 20.48 1.44
C HIS A 344 2.00 21.65 0.59
N ASN A 345 3.10 21.47 -0.17
CA ASN A 345 3.61 22.48 -1.10
C ASN A 345 2.62 22.78 -2.26
N ALA A 346 1.89 21.77 -2.73
CA ALA A 346 0.84 21.96 -3.74
C ALA A 346 -0.35 22.76 -3.21
N ILE A 347 -0.73 22.57 -1.93
CA ILE A 347 -1.76 23.38 -1.27
C ILE A 347 -1.33 24.84 -1.20
N ILE A 348 -0.09 25.11 -0.76
CA ILE A 348 0.44 26.48 -0.68
C ILE A 348 0.41 27.17 -2.06
N LYS A 349 0.82 26.47 -3.12
CA LYS A 349 0.71 26.98 -4.49
C LYS A 349 -0.72 27.23 -4.94
N ASN A 350 -1.67 26.39 -4.53
CA ASN A 350 -3.07 26.60 -4.87
C ASN A 350 -3.63 27.85 -4.17
N ASP A 351 -3.27 28.08 -2.90
CA ASP A 351 -3.66 29.27 -2.16
C ASP A 351 -3.08 30.56 -2.79
N GLU A 352 -1.84 30.51 -3.27
CA GLU A 352 -1.22 31.59 -4.06
C GLU A 352 -1.97 31.85 -5.38
N LEU A 353 -2.35 30.80 -6.10
CA LEU A 353 -3.12 30.91 -7.34
C LEU A 353 -4.53 31.46 -7.09
N GLU A 354 -5.23 31.02 -6.03
CA GLU A 354 -6.54 31.55 -5.65
C GLU A 354 -6.48 33.04 -5.26
N SER A 355 -5.42 33.45 -4.58
CA SER A 355 -5.10 34.86 -4.33
C SER A 355 -4.94 35.66 -5.63
N THR A 356 -4.16 35.15 -6.60
CA THR A 356 -3.99 35.84 -7.89
C THR A 356 -5.27 35.90 -8.72
N ILE A 357 -6.09 34.84 -8.71
CA ILE A 357 -7.40 34.82 -9.38
C ILE A 357 -8.33 35.85 -8.76
N SER A 358 -8.36 35.94 -7.43
CA SER A 358 -9.19 36.93 -6.71
C SER A 358 -8.78 38.37 -7.03
N ARG A 359 -7.48 38.63 -7.18
CA ARG A 359 -6.96 39.93 -7.62
C ARG A 359 -7.37 40.26 -9.05
N LEU A 360 -7.20 39.33 -9.99
CA LEU A 360 -7.59 39.51 -11.39
C LEU A 360 -9.10 39.68 -11.56
N GLN A 361 -9.91 39.01 -10.74
CA GLN A 361 -11.37 39.20 -10.73
C GLN A 361 -11.79 40.61 -10.28
N LYS A 362 -11.08 41.21 -9.31
CA LYS A 362 -11.28 42.61 -8.94
C LYS A 362 -10.91 43.56 -10.07
N GLU A 363 -9.76 43.37 -10.71
CA GLU A 363 -9.36 44.19 -11.87
C GLU A 363 -10.37 44.10 -13.03
N ILE A 364 -10.94 42.92 -13.29
CA ILE A 364 -12.01 42.76 -14.29
C ILE A 364 -13.29 43.51 -13.87
N GLN A 365 -13.62 43.54 -12.59
CA GLN A 365 -14.77 44.30 -12.07
C GLN A 365 -14.56 45.81 -12.22
N ASP A 366 -13.37 46.31 -11.88
CA ASP A 366 -13.01 47.73 -11.98
C ASP A 366 -13.02 48.19 -13.46
N LEU A 367 -12.48 47.37 -14.38
CA LEU A 367 -12.54 47.65 -15.82
C LEU A 367 -13.98 47.62 -16.37
N LYS A 368 -14.85 46.74 -15.85
CA LYS A 368 -16.27 46.73 -16.23
C LYS A 368 -17.01 47.96 -15.73
N TYR A 369 -16.67 48.45 -14.54
CA TYR A 369 -17.22 49.69 -14.01
C TYR A 369 -16.82 50.89 -14.89
N GLN A 370 -15.54 51.00 -15.26
CA GLN A 370 -15.05 52.03 -16.18
C GLN A 370 -15.71 51.96 -17.56
N ILE A 371 -15.97 50.77 -18.11
CA ILE A 371 -16.68 50.60 -19.37
C ILE A 371 -18.13 51.10 -19.28
N ASN A 372 -18.80 50.91 -18.14
CA ASN A 372 -20.17 51.38 -17.96
C ASN A 372 -20.22 52.91 -17.79
N GLU A 373 -19.28 53.49 -17.04
CA GLU A 373 -19.15 54.95 -16.89
C GLU A 373 -18.91 55.62 -18.26
N LEU A 374 -18.01 55.08 -19.08
CA LEU A 374 -17.78 55.56 -20.45
C LEU A 374 -18.97 55.38 -21.39
N LYS A 375 -19.85 54.41 -21.14
CA LYS A 375 -21.09 54.23 -21.91
C LYS A 375 -22.14 55.26 -21.52
N GLU A 376 -22.29 55.54 -20.24
CA GLU A 376 -23.19 56.59 -19.73
C GLU A 376 -22.76 57.97 -20.27
N ASP A 377 -21.46 58.27 -20.29
CA ASP A 377 -20.93 59.49 -20.90
C ASP A 377 -21.23 59.59 -22.40
N LEU A 378 -21.12 58.48 -23.15
CA LEU A 378 -21.43 58.43 -24.58
C LEU A 378 -22.93 58.64 -24.85
N GLU A 379 -23.79 58.10 -23.99
CA GLU A 379 -25.24 58.29 -24.07
C GLU A 379 -25.64 59.73 -23.74
N ALA A 380 -25.02 60.33 -22.72
CA ALA A 380 -25.20 61.74 -22.38
C ALA A 380 -24.80 62.68 -23.54
N GLU A 381 -23.67 62.41 -24.21
CA GLU A 381 -23.23 63.16 -25.40
C GLU A 381 -24.21 63.00 -26.58
N ARG A 382 -24.75 61.80 -26.80
CA ARG A 382 -25.77 61.56 -27.84
C ARG A 382 -27.05 62.33 -27.57
N GLU A 383 -27.49 62.40 -26.32
CA GLU A 383 -28.67 63.19 -25.94
C GLU A 383 -28.43 64.70 -26.09
N ALA A 384 -27.25 65.20 -25.71
CA ALA A 384 -26.87 66.59 -25.89
C ALA A 384 -26.87 66.99 -27.37
N ARG A 385 -26.34 66.11 -28.24
CA ARG A 385 -26.30 66.30 -29.69
C ARG A 385 -27.70 66.30 -30.32
N ALA A 386 -28.59 65.40 -29.88
CA ALA A 386 -29.99 65.37 -30.33
C ALA A 386 -30.77 66.63 -29.91
N LYS A 387 -30.50 67.19 -28.72
CA LYS A 387 -31.09 68.46 -28.26
C LYS A 387 -30.59 69.64 -29.12
N ALA A 388 -29.30 69.68 -29.45
CA ALA A 388 -28.72 70.71 -30.32
C ALA A 388 -29.29 70.68 -31.75
N GLU A 389 -29.54 69.49 -32.31
CA GLU A 389 -30.17 69.37 -33.63
C GLU A 389 -31.65 69.78 -33.68
N ARG A 390 -32.39 69.65 -32.56
CA ARG A 390 -33.77 70.14 -32.46
C ARG A 390 -33.82 71.67 -32.43
N LEU A 391 -33.02 72.28 -31.58
CA LEU A 391 -32.87 73.74 -31.51
C LEU A 391 -32.50 74.36 -32.87
N ARG A 392 -31.65 73.68 -33.65
CA ARG A 392 -31.30 74.14 -35.01
C ARG A 392 -32.46 74.06 -36.01
N ARG A 393 -33.36 73.07 -35.88
CA ARG A 393 -34.57 72.96 -36.72
C ARG A 393 -35.61 74.01 -36.33
N ASP A 394 -35.78 74.26 -35.04
CA ASP A 394 -36.75 75.23 -34.53
C ASP A 394 -36.38 76.66 -34.95
N LEU A 395 -35.09 77.04 -34.82
CA LEU A 395 -34.57 78.34 -35.27
C LEU A 395 -34.65 78.53 -36.79
N GLN A 396 -34.65 77.45 -37.58
CA GLN A 396 -34.84 77.51 -39.03
C GLN A 396 -36.31 77.77 -39.40
N GLY A 397 -37.26 77.24 -38.60
CA GLY A 397 -38.69 77.47 -38.80
C GLY A 397 -39.14 78.88 -38.44
N GLU A 398 -38.60 79.45 -37.35
CA GLU A 398 -38.86 80.84 -36.96
C GLU A 398 -38.38 81.84 -38.03
N LEU A 399 -37.28 81.52 -38.73
CA LEU A 399 -36.72 82.36 -39.80
C LEU A 399 -37.56 82.37 -41.09
N ASP A 400 -38.40 81.34 -41.30
CA ASP A 400 -39.30 81.27 -42.46
C ASP A 400 -40.71 81.84 -42.16
N GLN A 401 -41.14 81.86 -40.89
CA GLN A 401 -42.33 82.59 -40.43
C GLN A 401 -42.12 84.11 -40.47
N LEU A 402 -40.93 84.60 -40.08
CA LEU A 402 -40.62 86.04 -40.17
C LEU A 402 -40.61 86.58 -41.61
N LYS A 403 -40.40 85.72 -42.61
CA LYS A 403 -40.44 86.08 -44.05
C LYS A 403 -41.86 86.16 -44.59
N THR A 404 -42.81 85.43 -43.99
CA THR A 404 -44.22 85.40 -44.43
C THR A 404 -44.99 86.57 -43.84
N ASP A 405 -44.73 86.93 -42.57
CA ASP A 405 -45.39 88.06 -41.91
C ASP A 405 -44.97 89.44 -42.46
N TYR A 406 -43.79 89.53 -43.10
CA TYR A 406 -43.34 90.76 -43.78
C TYR A 406 -44.08 91.02 -45.11
N VAL A 407 -44.63 89.99 -45.75
CA VAL A 407 -45.33 90.11 -47.05
C VAL A 407 -46.80 90.50 -46.88
N GLU A 408 -47.42 90.17 -45.75
CA GLU A 408 -48.87 90.38 -45.54
C GLU A 408 -49.24 91.74 -44.91
N ALA A 409 -48.28 92.50 -44.38
CA ALA A 409 -48.52 93.83 -43.79
C ALA A 409 -48.48 95.00 -44.79
N SER A 410 -48.29 94.75 -46.09
CA SER A 410 -48.06 95.79 -47.10
C SER A 410 -49.28 96.20 -47.95
N ASP A 411 -50.45 95.56 -47.80
CA ASP A 411 -51.62 95.86 -48.64
C ASP A 411 -52.88 96.21 -47.83
N LYS A 412 -53.20 97.52 -47.86
CA LYS A 412 -54.53 98.16 -47.76
C LYS A 412 -54.83 98.94 -46.48
N SER A 413 -54.26 100.15 -46.45
CA SER A 413 -54.84 101.32 -45.79
C SER A 413 -55.42 102.28 -46.83
N GLN A 414 -56.67 102.71 -46.58
CA GLN A 414 -57.31 104.01 -46.91
C GLN A 414 -57.56 104.43 -48.38
N VAL A 415 -58.85 104.75 -48.67
CA VAL A 415 -59.41 105.96 -49.33
C VAL A 415 -60.68 105.62 -50.12
N ALA A 416 -61.86 106.03 -49.63
CA ALA A 416 -63.07 106.34 -50.44
C ALA A 416 -64.17 107.05 -49.60
N GLU A 417 -63.83 108.18 -48.98
CA GLU A 417 -64.66 109.01 -48.08
C GLU A 417 -65.34 110.20 -48.81
N SER A 418 -65.85 110.06 -50.04
CA SER A 418 -66.36 111.27 -50.74
C SER A 418 -67.60 111.14 -51.63
N ILE A 419 -68.36 110.04 -51.55
CA ILE A 419 -69.64 109.87 -52.29
C ILE A 419 -70.81 109.61 -51.31
N ARG A 420 -70.73 110.16 -50.09
CA ARG A 420 -71.63 109.87 -48.96
C ARG A 420 -72.71 110.93 -48.68
N VAL A 421 -72.64 112.15 -49.23
CA VAL A 421 -73.36 113.27 -48.58
C VAL A 421 -74.79 113.55 -49.11
N GLU A 422 -75.18 113.19 -50.33
CA GLU A 422 -76.52 113.52 -50.86
C GLU A 422 -77.49 112.34 -51.04
N ARG A 423 -77.03 111.09 -50.82
CA ARG A 423 -77.91 109.91 -50.64
C ARG A 423 -78.24 109.63 -49.16
N ASP A 424 -77.51 110.21 -48.23
CA ASP A 424 -77.62 110.00 -46.78
C ASP A 424 -78.95 110.48 -46.17
N ASN A 425 -79.58 111.53 -46.71
CA ASN A 425 -80.76 112.11 -46.06
C ASN A 425 -82.08 111.37 -46.32
N GLN A 426 -82.16 110.52 -47.34
CA GLN A 426 -83.31 109.63 -47.57
C GLN A 426 -83.06 108.19 -47.05
N LEU A 427 -81.78 107.80 -46.89
CA LEU A 427 -81.38 106.55 -46.24
C LEU A 427 -81.48 106.62 -44.70
N ARG A 428 -81.20 107.76 -44.06
CA ARG A 428 -81.24 107.92 -42.59
C ARG A 428 -82.58 107.58 -41.93
N SER A 429 -83.71 107.85 -42.60
CA SER A 429 -85.04 107.52 -42.04
C SER A 429 -85.34 106.02 -42.07
N ALA A 430 -84.87 105.30 -43.10
CA ALA A 430 -85.05 103.86 -43.22
C ALA A 430 -83.97 103.08 -42.47
N GLN A 431 -82.76 103.65 -42.36
CA GLN A 431 -81.65 103.13 -41.56
C GLN A 431 -81.94 103.21 -40.07
N ALA A 432 -82.56 104.27 -39.54
CA ALA A 432 -82.85 104.34 -38.11
C ALA A 432 -83.73 103.17 -37.60
N GLN A 433 -84.73 102.75 -38.39
CA GLN A 433 -85.59 101.60 -38.04
C GLN A 433 -84.90 100.25 -38.26
N LEU A 434 -83.99 100.16 -39.23
CA LEU A 434 -83.19 98.95 -39.49
C LEU A 434 -82.02 98.82 -38.51
N GLU A 435 -81.40 99.91 -38.09
CA GLU A 435 -80.30 99.97 -37.11
C GLU A 435 -80.78 99.68 -35.70
N GLU A 436 -82.01 100.07 -35.32
CA GLU A 436 -82.59 99.67 -34.03
C GLU A 436 -82.83 98.16 -33.96
N GLN A 437 -83.38 97.55 -35.02
CA GLN A 437 -83.50 96.09 -35.12
C GLN A 437 -82.13 95.41 -35.21
N ARG A 438 -81.17 95.98 -35.95
CA ARG A 438 -79.82 95.45 -36.11
C ARG A 438 -79.02 95.54 -34.81
N GLN A 439 -79.18 96.59 -34.00
CA GLN A 439 -78.60 96.70 -32.66
C GLN A 439 -79.19 95.65 -31.71
N ILE A 440 -80.49 95.41 -31.74
CA ILE A 440 -81.11 94.35 -30.91
C ILE A 440 -80.59 92.96 -31.33
N PHE A 441 -80.40 92.72 -32.63
CA PHE A 441 -79.83 91.46 -33.13
C PHE A 441 -78.33 91.35 -32.88
N GLU A 442 -77.55 92.42 -33.00
CA GLU A 442 -76.11 92.47 -32.68
C GLU A 442 -75.88 92.27 -31.18
N GLN A 443 -76.67 92.92 -30.32
CA GLN A 443 -76.62 92.69 -28.87
C GLN A 443 -76.94 91.24 -28.51
N LYS A 444 -77.96 90.62 -29.14
CA LYS A 444 -78.27 89.19 -28.94
C LYS A 444 -77.16 88.27 -29.47
N LEU A 445 -76.56 88.59 -30.61
CA LEU A 445 -75.44 87.85 -31.18
C LEU A 445 -74.17 87.99 -30.34
N GLU A 446 -73.92 89.17 -29.78
CA GLU A 446 -72.78 89.46 -28.92
C GLU A 446 -72.97 88.84 -27.53
N GLU A 447 -74.19 88.84 -26.98
CA GLU A 447 -74.53 88.07 -25.78
C GLU A 447 -74.36 86.56 -25.99
N GLN A 448 -74.80 86.02 -27.14
CA GLN A 448 -74.59 84.60 -27.47
C GLN A 448 -73.11 84.27 -27.70
N ARG A 449 -72.36 85.13 -28.42
CA ARG A 449 -70.91 84.99 -28.58
C ARG A 449 -70.20 85.04 -27.23
N ASN A 450 -70.58 85.95 -26.34
CA ASN A 450 -70.01 86.04 -25.00
C ASN A 450 -70.39 84.83 -24.13
N ARG A 451 -71.58 84.24 -24.30
CA ARG A 451 -71.93 82.97 -23.64
C ARG A 451 -71.13 81.80 -24.17
N PHE A 452 -71.00 81.65 -25.49
CA PHE A 452 -70.20 80.58 -26.08
C PHE A 452 -68.72 80.75 -25.77
N GLN A 453 -68.22 81.99 -25.73
CA GLN A 453 -66.85 82.29 -25.33
C GLN A 453 -66.61 81.91 -23.86
N ARG A 454 -67.53 82.26 -22.94
CA ARG A 454 -67.47 81.80 -21.55
C ARG A 454 -67.51 80.29 -21.42
N GLN A 455 -68.37 79.60 -22.16
CA GLN A 455 -68.41 78.12 -22.17
C GLN A 455 -67.13 77.50 -22.74
N ILE A 456 -66.54 78.11 -23.77
CA ILE A 456 -65.26 77.67 -24.33
C ILE A 456 -64.13 77.89 -23.32
N ASP A 457 -64.13 79.02 -22.61
CA ASP A 457 -63.13 79.33 -21.61
C ASP A 457 -63.29 78.44 -20.35
N GLU A 458 -64.52 78.15 -19.91
CA GLU A 458 -64.82 77.16 -18.85
C GLU A 458 -64.35 75.75 -19.25
N CYS A 459 -64.67 75.29 -20.47
CA CYS A 459 -64.17 73.99 -20.95
C CYS A 459 -62.64 73.97 -21.11
N ARG A 460 -62.00 75.10 -21.46
CA ARG A 460 -60.55 75.23 -21.51
C ARG A 460 -59.93 75.14 -20.12
N GLU A 461 -60.49 75.81 -19.13
CA GLU A 461 -60.07 75.70 -17.73
C GLU A 461 -60.25 74.28 -17.19
N GLU A 462 -61.37 73.60 -17.48
CA GLU A 462 -61.57 72.20 -17.13
C GLU A 462 -60.52 71.29 -17.80
N THR A 463 -60.20 71.54 -19.08
CA THR A 463 -59.18 70.78 -19.81
C THR A 463 -57.77 71.04 -19.25
N GLU A 464 -57.45 72.27 -18.85
CA GLU A 464 -56.18 72.60 -18.19
C GLU A 464 -56.08 71.98 -16.79
N ASN A 465 -57.17 71.96 -16.02
CA ASN A 465 -57.23 71.33 -14.71
C ASN A 465 -57.02 69.81 -14.83
N VAL A 466 -57.67 69.15 -15.78
CA VAL A 466 -57.43 67.72 -16.07
C VAL A 466 -55.99 67.48 -16.52
N ARG A 467 -55.38 68.36 -17.33
CA ARG A 467 -53.97 68.26 -17.72
C ARG A 467 -53.02 68.43 -16.53
N ARG A 468 -53.34 69.31 -15.57
CA ARG A 468 -52.55 69.48 -14.33
C ARG A 468 -52.64 68.24 -13.45
N HIS A 469 -53.85 67.73 -13.18
CA HIS A 469 -54.03 66.51 -12.41
C HIS A 469 -53.40 65.28 -13.08
N LYS A 470 -53.43 65.19 -14.42
CA LYS A 470 -52.72 64.15 -15.16
C LYS A 470 -51.20 64.26 -14.95
N LYS A 471 -50.61 65.45 -15.06
CA LYS A 471 -49.18 65.66 -14.82
C LYS A 471 -48.78 65.35 -13.36
N GLU A 472 -49.63 65.65 -12.39
CA GLU A 472 -49.41 65.28 -10.99
C GLU A 472 -49.49 63.77 -10.78
N ALA A 473 -50.48 63.10 -11.39
CA ALA A 473 -50.61 61.65 -11.37
C ALA A 473 -49.43 60.95 -12.06
N ASP A 474 -49.00 61.43 -13.23
CA ASP A 474 -47.85 60.89 -13.97
C ASP A 474 -46.54 61.04 -13.15
N ARG A 475 -46.35 62.18 -12.46
CA ARG A 475 -45.23 62.36 -11.53
C ARG A 475 -45.30 61.42 -10.33
N GLY A 476 -46.49 61.21 -9.76
CA GLY A 476 -46.69 60.27 -8.65
C GLY A 476 -46.42 58.81 -9.07
N LEU A 477 -46.82 58.44 -10.29
CA LEU A 477 -46.60 57.11 -10.86
C LEU A 477 -45.11 56.86 -11.12
N GLU A 478 -44.38 57.89 -11.59
CA GLU A 478 -42.93 57.80 -11.77
C GLU A 478 -42.19 57.73 -10.43
N LEU A 479 -42.60 58.48 -9.41
CA LEU A 479 -42.05 58.37 -8.06
C LEU A 479 -42.28 56.97 -7.46
N LEU A 480 -43.47 56.41 -7.64
CA LEU A 480 -43.79 55.04 -7.21
C LEU A 480 -43.00 53.99 -7.99
N ARG A 481 -42.70 54.22 -9.27
CA ARG A 481 -41.82 53.35 -10.07
C ARG A 481 -40.38 53.39 -9.58
N ILE A 482 -39.86 54.58 -9.27
CA ILE A 482 -38.52 54.74 -8.70
C ILE A 482 -38.44 54.03 -7.35
N GLN A 483 -39.40 54.25 -6.45
CA GLN A 483 -39.47 53.56 -5.16
C GLN A 483 -39.62 52.04 -5.30
N HIS A 484 -40.41 51.56 -6.26
CA HIS A 484 -40.53 50.13 -6.54
C HIS A 484 -39.20 49.55 -7.05
N ASN A 485 -38.47 50.27 -7.91
CA ASN A 485 -37.17 49.84 -8.43
C ASN A 485 -36.10 49.86 -7.32
N GLU A 486 -36.10 50.86 -6.44
CA GLU A 486 -35.23 50.93 -5.26
C GLU A 486 -35.50 49.78 -4.29
N LEU A 487 -36.77 49.53 -3.94
CA LEU A 487 -37.15 48.40 -3.08
C LEU A 487 -36.83 47.04 -3.73
N THR A 488 -36.93 46.93 -5.05
CA THR A 488 -36.54 45.72 -5.78
C THR A 488 -35.03 45.54 -5.77
N ALA A 489 -34.26 46.62 -5.91
CA ALA A 489 -32.80 46.59 -5.79
C ALA A 489 -32.37 46.22 -4.37
N GLU A 490 -33.00 46.78 -3.34
CA GLU A 490 -32.77 46.42 -1.94
C GLU A 490 -33.16 44.97 -1.63
N ALA A 491 -34.26 44.47 -2.17
CA ALA A 491 -34.64 43.07 -2.03
C ALA A 491 -33.61 42.13 -2.69
N ASN A 492 -33.08 42.52 -3.85
CA ASN A 492 -32.03 41.76 -4.54
C ASN A 492 -30.70 41.78 -3.78
N THR A 493 -30.29 42.92 -3.20
CA THR A 493 -29.07 42.99 -2.37
C THR A 493 -29.23 42.24 -1.05
N PHE A 494 -30.42 42.25 -0.44
CA PHE A 494 -30.73 41.39 0.70
C PHE A 494 -30.69 39.91 0.33
N GLN A 495 -31.18 39.55 -0.85
CA GLN A 495 -31.19 38.15 -1.31
C GLN A 495 -29.78 37.65 -1.62
N THR A 496 -28.91 38.46 -2.25
CA THR A 496 -27.50 38.11 -2.47
C THR A 496 -26.75 38.03 -1.14
N GLY A 497 -26.95 39.00 -0.24
CA GLY A 497 -26.39 38.97 1.12
C GLY A 497 -26.82 37.74 1.92
N ARG A 498 -28.08 37.30 1.79
CA ARG A 498 -28.58 36.07 2.42
C ARG A 498 -27.92 34.82 1.85
N ILE A 499 -27.71 34.75 0.54
CA ILE A 499 -27.02 33.63 -0.13
C ILE A 499 -25.56 33.56 0.31
N ASP A 500 -24.87 34.70 0.42
CA ASP A 500 -23.48 34.74 0.86
C ASP A 500 -23.34 34.42 2.36
N ALA A 501 -24.27 34.87 3.19
CA ALA A 501 -24.35 34.46 4.59
C ALA A 501 -24.63 32.95 4.73
N GLU A 502 -25.51 32.38 3.89
CA GLU A 502 -25.79 30.94 3.89
C GLU A 502 -24.60 30.11 3.38
N LYS A 503 -23.83 30.62 2.41
CA LYS A 503 -22.56 30.00 1.98
C LYS A 503 -21.52 30.03 3.10
N ARG A 504 -21.31 31.18 3.76
CA ARG A 504 -20.38 31.29 4.90
C ARG A 504 -20.80 30.38 6.06
N ARG A 505 -22.10 30.27 6.34
CA ARG A 505 -22.63 29.35 7.35
C ARG A 505 -22.34 27.89 7.00
N LYS A 506 -22.55 27.48 5.74
CA LYS A 506 -22.25 26.12 5.29
C LYS A 506 -20.75 25.82 5.28
N GLN A 507 -19.91 26.78 4.94
CA GLN A 507 -18.45 26.64 5.04
C GLN A 507 -18.00 26.54 6.51
N ALA A 508 -18.60 27.31 7.42
CA ALA A 508 -18.32 27.21 8.85
C ALA A 508 -18.84 25.90 9.46
N GLU A 509 -20.01 25.42 9.05
CA GLU A 509 -20.55 24.10 9.44
C GLU A 509 -19.66 22.95 8.92
N ALA A 510 -19.15 23.07 7.69
CA ALA A 510 -18.21 22.09 7.13
C ALA A 510 -16.87 22.11 7.89
N ALA A 511 -16.30 23.29 8.15
CA ALA A 511 -15.07 23.42 8.94
C ALA A 511 -15.24 22.91 10.38
N ALA A 512 -16.40 23.14 11.00
CA ALA A 512 -16.71 22.62 12.33
C ALA A 512 -16.82 21.09 12.34
N ASN A 513 -17.45 20.50 11.32
CA ASN A 513 -17.53 19.04 11.17
C ASN A 513 -16.14 18.43 10.89
N ASP A 514 -15.31 19.08 10.08
CA ASP A 514 -13.95 18.63 9.82
C ASP A 514 -13.08 18.70 11.09
N LEU A 515 -13.22 19.76 11.89
CA LEU A 515 -12.57 19.86 13.20
C LEU A 515 -13.09 18.81 14.19
N GLN A 516 -14.39 18.50 14.17
CA GLN A 516 -15.00 17.45 15.00
C GLN A 516 -14.51 16.05 14.60
N ASN A 517 -14.37 15.79 13.30
CA ASN A 517 -13.81 14.53 12.81
C ASN A 517 -12.32 14.42 13.17
N ARG A 518 -11.57 15.51 13.01
CA ARG A 518 -10.14 15.55 13.36
C ARG A 518 -9.91 15.39 14.85
N THR A 519 -10.77 15.95 15.70
CA THR A 519 -10.70 15.73 17.16
C THR A 519 -11.05 14.29 17.52
N ALA A 520 -12.05 13.67 16.89
CA ALA A 520 -12.35 12.25 17.08
C ALA A 520 -11.19 11.33 16.62
N GLU A 521 -10.53 11.66 15.51
CA GLU A 521 -9.33 10.97 15.04
C GLU A 521 -8.15 11.13 16.00
N LEU A 522 -7.94 12.34 16.53
CA LEU A 522 -6.89 12.61 17.53
C LEU A 522 -7.17 11.92 18.87
N GLU A 523 -8.43 11.84 19.29
CA GLU A 523 -8.83 11.09 20.49
C GLU A 523 -8.63 9.58 20.30
N ALA A 524 -8.98 9.04 19.13
CA ALA A 524 -8.72 7.64 18.78
C ALA A 524 -7.21 7.35 18.74
N ALA A 525 -6.40 8.24 18.14
CA ALA A 525 -4.95 8.11 18.10
C ALA A 525 -4.33 8.22 19.50
N LYS A 526 -4.82 9.14 20.35
CA LYS A 526 -4.40 9.27 21.76
C LYS A 526 -4.70 8.00 22.55
N ASN A 527 -5.86 7.40 22.37
CA ASN A 527 -6.23 6.16 23.05
C ASN A 527 -5.38 4.98 22.56
N ALA A 528 -5.11 4.89 21.26
CA ALA A 528 -4.21 3.89 20.69
C ALA A 528 -2.77 4.06 21.22
N LEU A 529 -2.27 5.29 21.31
CA LEU A 529 -0.96 5.61 21.90
C LEU A 529 -0.92 5.29 23.41
N ALA A 530 -2.00 5.55 24.14
CA ALA A 530 -2.09 5.20 25.57
C ALA A 530 -2.08 3.67 25.78
N GLU A 531 -2.76 2.91 24.92
CA GLU A 531 -2.70 1.45 24.94
C GLU A 531 -1.32 0.91 24.56
N GLN A 532 -0.65 1.52 23.58
CA GLN A 532 0.73 1.16 23.22
C GLN A 532 1.71 1.49 24.34
N LEU A 533 1.58 2.65 24.99
CA LEU A 533 2.37 3.02 26.17
C LEU A 533 2.12 2.05 27.33
N SER A 534 0.87 1.64 27.56
CA SER A 534 0.57 0.64 28.60
C SER A 534 1.22 -0.71 28.28
N LYS A 535 1.23 -1.14 27.02
CA LYS A 535 1.88 -2.39 26.60
C LYS A 535 3.40 -2.30 26.74
N LEU A 536 4.00 -1.19 26.28
CA LEU A 536 5.42 -0.93 26.42
C LEU A 536 5.85 -0.81 27.89
N GLN A 537 4.99 -0.26 28.76
CA GLN A 537 5.23 -0.20 30.20
C GLN A 537 5.26 -1.61 30.81
N ILE A 538 4.31 -2.48 30.42
CA ILE A 538 4.29 -3.88 30.87
C ILE A 538 5.53 -4.61 30.36
N GLU A 539 5.90 -4.42 29.08
CA GLU A 539 7.11 -4.99 28.50
C GLU A 539 8.37 -4.49 29.21
N TYR A 540 8.46 -3.19 29.51
CA TYR A 540 9.54 -2.58 30.28
C TYR A 540 9.65 -3.18 31.69
N ASP A 541 8.53 -3.35 32.40
CA ASP A 541 8.51 -3.96 33.73
C ASP A 541 8.89 -5.46 33.67
N THR A 542 8.52 -6.19 32.62
CA THR A 542 8.93 -7.58 32.42
C THR A 542 10.41 -7.72 32.07
N LEU A 543 10.95 -6.83 31.22
CA LEU A 543 12.37 -6.77 30.90
C LEU A 543 13.19 -6.34 32.13
N GLY A 544 12.65 -5.46 32.96
CA GLY A 544 13.24 -5.08 34.25
C GLY A 544 13.39 -6.29 35.18
N LYS A 545 12.36 -7.12 35.30
CA LYS A 545 12.41 -8.36 36.09
C LYS A 545 13.39 -9.38 35.50
N ALA A 546 13.39 -9.58 34.18
CA ALA A 546 14.35 -10.46 33.52
C ALA A 546 15.80 -9.99 33.74
N LYS A 547 16.03 -8.67 33.69
CA LYS A 547 17.34 -8.07 33.98
C LYS A 547 17.76 -8.28 35.45
N GLU A 548 16.84 -8.14 36.40
CA GLU A 548 17.12 -8.42 37.82
C GLU A 548 17.46 -9.91 38.03
N GLU A 549 16.75 -10.83 37.37
CA GLU A 549 17.03 -12.27 37.39
C GLU A 549 18.40 -12.59 36.77
N ASP A 550 18.75 -11.95 35.65
CA ASP A 550 20.06 -12.08 35.01
C ASP A 550 21.20 -11.49 35.87
N GLU A 551 20.97 -10.36 36.55
CA GLU A 551 21.94 -9.77 37.49
C GLU A 551 22.16 -10.68 38.72
N ILE A 552 21.10 -11.33 39.22
CA ILE A 552 21.20 -12.35 40.28
C ILE A 552 21.96 -13.58 39.76
N GLY A 553 21.68 -14.04 38.54
CA GLY A 553 22.41 -15.15 37.91
C GLY A 553 23.90 -14.83 37.70
N ALA A 554 24.21 -13.63 37.21
CA ALA A 554 25.58 -13.18 36.99
C ALA A 554 26.35 -13.04 38.30
N THR A 555 25.72 -12.58 39.39
CA THR A 555 26.37 -12.52 40.71
C THR A 555 26.60 -13.90 41.32
N GLN A 556 25.70 -14.87 41.10
CA GLN A 556 25.92 -16.27 41.49
C GLN A 556 27.06 -16.92 40.69
N LEU A 557 27.11 -16.69 39.38
CA LEU A 557 28.20 -17.19 38.52
C LEU A 557 29.56 -16.58 38.89
N ARG A 558 29.62 -15.29 39.21
CA ARG A 558 30.86 -14.66 39.70
C ARG A 558 31.33 -15.26 41.03
N ARG A 559 30.42 -15.58 41.95
CA ARG A 559 30.79 -16.29 43.19
C ARG A 559 31.30 -17.70 42.92
N ARG A 560 30.68 -18.41 41.97
CA ARG A 560 31.09 -19.76 41.55
C ARG A 560 32.47 -19.75 40.88
N MET A 561 32.73 -18.75 40.02
CA MET A 561 34.04 -18.55 39.42
C MET A 561 35.11 -18.27 40.47
N ALA A 562 34.84 -17.39 41.44
CA ALA A 562 35.79 -17.12 42.53
C ALA A 562 36.07 -18.37 43.41
N GLN A 563 35.08 -19.24 43.61
CA GLN A 563 35.29 -20.53 44.28
C GLN A 563 36.15 -21.48 43.45
N LEU A 564 35.90 -21.61 42.15
CA LEU A 564 36.70 -22.44 41.25
C LEU A 564 38.13 -21.92 41.08
N GLU A 565 38.33 -20.61 41.11
CA GLU A 565 39.65 -19.98 41.09
C GLU A 565 40.43 -20.31 42.38
N LEU A 566 39.76 -20.31 43.54
CA LEU A 566 40.36 -20.73 44.82
C LEU A 566 40.73 -22.22 44.81
N GLU A 567 39.84 -23.09 44.34
CA GLU A 567 40.11 -24.54 44.22
C GLU A 567 41.27 -24.83 43.25
N LEU A 568 41.40 -24.03 42.17
CA LEU A 568 42.51 -24.12 41.24
C LEU A 568 43.82 -23.65 41.86
N GLU A 569 43.82 -22.57 42.66
CA GLU A 569 45.00 -22.11 43.40
C GLU A 569 45.45 -23.12 44.46
N GLU A 570 44.51 -23.75 45.17
CA GLU A 570 44.80 -24.82 46.13
C GLU A 570 45.40 -26.06 45.45
N SER A 571 44.87 -26.46 44.29
CA SER A 571 45.42 -27.56 43.49
C SER A 571 46.80 -27.24 42.90
N ARG A 572 47.03 -26.01 42.47
CA ARG A 572 48.36 -25.55 42.01
C ARG A 572 49.38 -25.52 43.14
N ALA A 573 48.99 -25.05 44.33
CA ALA A 573 49.85 -25.08 45.51
C ALA A 573 50.21 -26.52 45.91
N ALA A 574 49.24 -27.45 45.85
CA ALA A 574 49.49 -28.87 46.09
C ALA A 574 50.51 -29.44 45.08
N TYR A 575 50.35 -29.14 43.79
CA TYR A 575 51.29 -29.56 42.74
C TYR A 575 52.70 -28.95 42.92
N GLU A 576 52.81 -27.69 43.34
CA GLU A 576 54.10 -27.05 43.65
C GLU A 576 54.80 -27.71 44.85
N THR A 577 54.05 -28.08 45.90
CA THR A 577 54.64 -28.83 47.03
C THR A 577 55.11 -30.23 46.63
N GLU A 578 54.38 -30.90 45.74
CA GLU A 578 54.73 -32.22 45.24
C GLU A 578 55.97 -32.17 44.33
N THR A 579 56.07 -31.17 43.47
CA THR A 579 57.27 -30.94 42.63
C THR A 579 58.49 -30.55 43.46
N GLN A 580 58.35 -29.75 44.51
CA GLN A 580 59.44 -29.47 45.46
C GLN A 580 59.89 -30.74 46.20
N SER A 581 58.97 -31.61 46.61
CA SER A 581 59.31 -32.90 47.22
C SER A 581 60.09 -33.80 46.25
N LYS A 582 59.67 -33.85 44.98
CA LYS A 582 60.31 -34.63 43.91
C LYS A 582 61.74 -34.14 43.61
N LEU A 583 61.96 -32.84 43.62
CA LEU A 583 63.29 -32.22 43.49
C LEU A 583 64.20 -32.56 44.68
N ASN A 584 63.68 -32.57 45.92
CA ASN A 584 64.43 -33.01 47.09
C ASN A 584 64.82 -34.49 47.02
N TYR A 585 63.93 -35.36 46.53
CA TYR A 585 64.27 -36.77 46.31
C TYR A 585 65.30 -36.97 45.19
N GLN A 586 65.24 -36.21 44.09
CA GLN A 586 66.27 -36.22 43.05
C GLN A 586 67.63 -35.72 43.55
N GLY A 587 67.67 -34.73 44.44
CA GLY A 587 68.90 -34.28 45.08
C GLY A 587 69.57 -35.38 45.92
N ARG A 588 68.76 -36.16 46.63
CA ARG A 588 69.22 -37.27 47.47
C ARG A 588 69.70 -38.49 46.67
N VAL A 589 69.12 -38.71 45.48
CA VAL A 589 69.61 -39.71 44.51
C VAL A 589 70.97 -39.30 43.95
N ARG A 590 71.17 -38.02 43.61
CA ARG A 590 72.47 -37.52 43.11
C ARG A 590 73.60 -37.58 44.16
N GLU A 591 73.29 -37.35 45.43
CA GLU A 591 74.27 -37.56 46.52
C GLU A 591 74.68 -39.03 46.63
N LEU A 592 73.74 -39.96 46.51
CA LEU A 592 74.03 -41.40 46.54
C LEU A 592 74.80 -41.87 45.30
N GLU A 593 74.47 -41.34 44.11
CA GLU A 593 75.22 -41.58 42.88
C GLU A 593 76.67 -41.05 42.97
N SER A 594 76.87 -39.87 43.56
CA SER A 594 78.22 -39.31 43.80
C SER A 594 79.04 -40.15 44.80
N THR A 595 78.40 -40.75 45.81
CA THR A 595 79.09 -41.68 46.71
C THR A 595 79.45 -43.00 46.04
N LEU A 596 78.67 -43.43 45.03
CA LEU A 596 78.95 -44.63 44.24
C LEU A 596 80.12 -44.40 43.28
N THR A 597 80.17 -43.25 42.60
CA THR A 597 81.28 -42.90 41.70
C THR A 597 82.61 -42.76 42.44
N ASN A 598 82.60 -42.19 43.64
CA ASN A 598 83.81 -42.07 44.46
C ASN A 598 84.35 -43.43 44.94
N MET A 599 83.49 -44.46 45.03
CA MET A 599 83.91 -45.83 45.39
C MET A 599 84.40 -46.63 44.17
N THR A 600 83.95 -46.31 42.96
CA THR A 600 84.47 -46.88 41.71
C THR A 600 85.82 -46.28 41.32
N ASP A 601 86.02 -44.96 41.50
CA ASP A 601 87.31 -44.32 41.20
C ASP A 601 88.44 -44.81 42.14
N ALA A 602 88.10 -45.16 43.39
CA ALA A 602 89.04 -45.79 44.32
C ALA A 602 89.41 -47.25 43.96
N ALA A 603 88.58 -47.94 43.16
CA ALA A 603 88.86 -49.29 42.66
C ALA A 603 89.74 -49.26 41.41
N ASP A 604 89.52 -48.28 40.52
CA ASP A 604 90.27 -48.13 39.26
C ASP A 604 91.72 -47.63 39.49
N GLU A 605 91.97 -46.84 40.55
CA GLU A 605 93.34 -46.46 40.95
C GLU A 605 94.16 -47.65 41.50
N ALA A 606 93.52 -48.69 42.04
CA ALA A 606 94.18 -49.89 42.55
C ALA A 606 94.54 -50.90 41.43
N GLU A 607 93.85 -50.87 40.29
CA GLU A 607 94.18 -51.71 39.11
C GLU A 607 95.32 -51.09 38.26
N ALA A 608 95.47 -49.76 38.24
CA ALA A 608 96.49 -49.04 37.48
C ALA A 608 97.93 -49.14 38.05
N GLU A 609 98.11 -49.53 39.32
CA GLU A 609 99.43 -49.83 39.91
C GLU A 609 99.91 -51.27 39.65
N LYS A 610 99.00 -52.16 39.21
CA LYS A 610 99.30 -53.58 38.91
C LYS A 610 99.82 -53.78 37.47
N GLU A 611 99.42 -52.95 36.51
CA GLU A 611 99.89 -53.02 35.11
C GLU A 611 101.29 -52.41 34.90
N LYS A 612 101.69 -51.43 35.72
CA LYS A 612 103.01 -50.76 35.62
C LYS A 612 104.17 -51.69 36.02
N LEU A 613 103.93 -52.66 36.90
CA LEU A 613 104.94 -53.65 37.34
C LEU A 613 105.10 -54.85 36.38
N ILE A 614 104.25 -54.97 35.35
CA ILE A 614 104.32 -56.05 34.33
C ILE A 614 105.05 -55.57 33.06
N THR A 615 105.09 -54.26 32.80
CA THR A 615 105.78 -53.67 31.65
C THR A 615 107.30 -53.49 31.82
N GLU A 616 107.80 -53.54 33.05
CA GLU A 616 109.25 -53.46 33.36
C GLU A 616 110.00 -54.78 33.11
N LEU A 617 109.29 -55.89 32.85
CA LEU A 617 109.89 -57.21 32.57
C LEU A 617 110.16 -57.48 31.07
N ARG A 618 109.71 -56.60 30.15
CA ARG A 618 109.82 -56.83 28.69
C ARG A 618 110.91 -56.02 27.98
N VAL A 619 111.59 -55.14 28.73
CA VAL A 619 112.84 -54.48 28.32
C VAL A 619 114.01 -55.49 28.23
N ALA A 620 113.86 -56.68 28.80
CA ALA A 620 114.85 -57.77 28.71
C ALA A 620 114.71 -58.67 27.47
N LYS A 621 114.23 -58.12 26.34
CA LYS A 621 114.36 -58.75 25.00
C LYS A 621 114.81 -57.75 23.92
N GLU A 622 115.65 -56.79 24.30
CA GLU A 622 116.75 -56.40 23.42
C GLU A 622 117.60 -57.65 23.15
N GLN A 623 117.46 -58.22 21.95
CA GLN A 623 118.51 -58.84 21.15
C GLN A 623 117.87 -59.70 20.05
N LEU A 624 117.49 -59.06 18.94
CA LEU A 624 117.93 -59.55 17.64
C LEU A 624 117.96 -58.40 16.64
N VAL A 625 119.14 -57.79 16.63
CA VAL A 625 119.68 -57.01 15.52
C VAL A 625 119.77 -57.90 14.28
N GLU A 626 118.96 -57.62 13.27
CA GLU A 626 119.14 -57.89 11.84
C GLU A 626 117.74 -57.67 11.22
N ALA A 627 117.47 -56.93 10.16
CA ALA A 627 118.25 -56.07 9.31
C ALA A 627 117.23 -55.25 8.49
N LYS A 628 117.48 -53.94 8.37
CA LYS A 628 117.31 -53.16 7.13
C LYS A 628 116.03 -53.40 6.29
N ARG A 629 115.14 -52.39 6.28
CA ARG A 629 114.84 -51.45 5.16
C ARG A 629 113.35 -51.08 5.07
N LYS A 630 113.08 -49.76 5.15
CA LYS A 630 112.28 -48.89 4.22
C LYS A 630 110.88 -49.37 3.77
N ALA A 631 109.85 -48.55 3.58
CA ALA A 631 109.62 -47.11 3.66
C ALA A 631 108.12 -46.84 3.38
N ASP A 632 107.62 -45.74 3.93
CA ASP A 632 106.69 -44.71 3.43
C ASP A 632 105.55 -45.00 2.43
N GLU A 633 104.34 -44.50 2.74
CA GLU A 633 103.60 -43.44 2.00
C GLU A 633 102.09 -43.43 2.38
N GLY A 634 101.52 -42.30 2.83
CA GLY A 634 100.09 -42.26 3.22
C GLY A 634 99.42 -40.94 3.61
N ILE A 635 99.79 -39.78 3.03
CA ILE A 635 99.20 -38.47 3.41
C ILE A 635 98.44 -37.74 2.26
N ILE A 636 98.36 -38.29 1.03
CA ILE A 636 97.86 -37.53 -0.14
C ILE A 636 96.38 -37.80 -0.54
N GLN A 637 95.70 -38.83 -0.04
CA GLN A 637 94.37 -39.21 -0.55
C GLN A 637 93.16 -38.42 0.01
N GLN A 638 93.27 -37.69 1.13
CA GLN A 638 92.12 -37.02 1.75
C GLN A 638 91.78 -35.62 1.20
N LEU A 639 92.64 -35.01 0.37
CA LEU A 639 92.43 -33.67 -0.21
C LEU A 639 91.77 -33.66 -1.61
N GLU A 640 91.74 -34.79 -2.32
CA GLU A 640 91.17 -34.87 -3.67
C GLU A 640 89.64 -35.09 -3.69
N GLU A 641 89.04 -35.61 -2.62
CA GLU A 641 87.60 -35.91 -2.56
C GLU A 641 86.73 -34.68 -2.25
N THR A 642 87.24 -33.69 -1.50
CA THR A 642 86.49 -32.47 -1.14
C THR A 642 86.39 -31.49 -2.30
N LYS A 643 87.41 -31.43 -3.18
CA LYS A 643 87.42 -30.58 -4.38
C LYS A 643 86.38 -31.01 -5.43
N LYS A 644 86.09 -32.32 -5.54
CA LYS A 644 85.09 -32.85 -6.47
C LYS A 644 83.63 -32.58 -6.03
N LYS A 645 83.36 -32.40 -4.73
CA LYS A 645 82.00 -32.06 -4.24
C LYS A 645 81.64 -30.61 -4.55
N LEU A 646 82.54 -29.66 -4.23
CA LEU A 646 82.30 -28.24 -4.49
C LEU A 646 82.15 -27.91 -5.99
N GLY A 647 82.83 -28.63 -6.88
CA GLY A 647 82.64 -28.48 -8.33
C GLY A 647 81.23 -28.87 -8.80
N ARG A 648 80.63 -29.92 -8.22
CA ARG A 648 79.27 -30.34 -8.56
C ARG A 648 78.20 -29.35 -8.08
N ASP A 649 78.43 -28.72 -6.94
CA ASP A 649 77.50 -27.74 -6.39
C ASP A 649 77.47 -26.44 -7.21
N ILE A 650 78.62 -26.02 -7.75
CA ILE A 650 78.70 -24.87 -8.67
C ILE A 650 77.96 -25.15 -9.98
N ASP A 651 78.17 -26.32 -10.59
CA ASP A 651 77.47 -26.71 -11.83
C ASP A 651 75.94 -26.78 -11.64
N ASN A 652 75.48 -27.22 -10.46
CA ASN A 652 74.05 -27.27 -10.13
C ASN A 652 73.45 -25.87 -9.95
N LEU A 653 74.17 -24.95 -9.30
CA LEU A 653 73.73 -23.56 -9.16
C LEU A 653 73.71 -22.82 -10.51
N GLN A 654 74.68 -23.08 -11.39
CA GLN A 654 74.70 -22.52 -12.74
C GLN A 654 73.49 -22.98 -13.57
N LYS A 655 73.15 -24.28 -13.51
CA LYS A 655 71.93 -24.81 -14.16
C LYS A 655 70.64 -24.22 -13.60
N GLN A 656 70.57 -23.96 -12.29
CA GLN A 656 69.42 -23.29 -11.69
C GLN A 656 69.28 -21.83 -12.18
N ILE A 657 70.39 -21.11 -12.31
CA ILE A 657 70.39 -19.73 -12.83
C ILE A 657 69.94 -19.70 -14.30
N GLU A 658 70.42 -20.61 -15.14
CA GLU A 658 69.98 -20.73 -16.54
C GLU A 658 68.48 -21.05 -16.64
N SER A 659 67.98 -21.98 -15.82
CA SER A 659 66.54 -22.30 -15.76
C SER A 659 65.68 -21.10 -15.34
N ILE A 660 66.15 -20.28 -14.40
CA ILE A 660 65.43 -19.08 -13.96
C ILE A 660 65.43 -18.01 -15.07
N ASN A 661 66.53 -17.84 -15.78
CA ASN A 661 66.62 -16.89 -16.90
C ASN A 661 65.70 -17.29 -18.06
N GLU A 662 65.64 -18.58 -18.41
CA GLU A 662 64.68 -19.05 -19.42
C GLU A 662 63.22 -18.83 -18.98
N ALA A 663 62.89 -19.07 -17.71
CA ALA A 663 61.55 -18.82 -17.18
C ALA A 663 61.20 -17.32 -17.23
N ARG A 664 62.16 -16.45 -16.94
CA ARG A 664 62.01 -14.99 -17.05
C ARG A 664 61.75 -14.56 -18.50
N GLU A 665 62.51 -15.06 -19.47
CA GLU A 665 62.28 -14.73 -20.88
C GLU A 665 60.91 -15.19 -21.39
N ARG A 666 60.44 -16.37 -20.96
CA ARG A 666 59.09 -16.86 -21.28
C ARG A 666 58.02 -15.93 -20.71
N SER A 667 58.18 -15.48 -19.47
CA SER A 667 57.28 -14.53 -18.81
C SER A 667 57.26 -13.16 -19.52
N GLU A 668 58.43 -12.63 -19.91
CA GLU A 668 58.51 -11.37 -20.65
C GLU A 668 57.83 -11.44 -22.03
N LYS A 669 57.96 -12.57 -22.74
CA LYS A 669 57.22 -12.82 -24.00
C LYS A 669 55.71 -12.88 -23.78
N SER A 670 55.26 -13.55 -22.72
CA SER A 670 53.84 -13.60 -22.35
C SER A 670 53.27 -12.22 -22.03
N ARG A 671 54.03 -11.40 -21.28
CA ARG A 671 53.64 -10.02 -20.96
C ARG A 671 53.48 -9.16 -22.21
N LYS A 672 54.39 -9.29 -23.19
CA LYS A 672 54.29 -8.56 -24.46
C LYS A 672 53.04 -8.95 -25.27
N LYS A 673 52.71 -10.26 -25.33
CA LYS A 673 51.48 -10.73 -25.99
C LYS A 673 50.22 -10.17 -25.34
N LEU A 674 50.13 -10.23 -24.00
CA LEU A 674 48.99 -9.67 -23.26
C LEU A 674 48.87 -8.14 -23.44
N SER A 675 49.99 -7.43 -23.58
CA SER A 675 49.99 -5.99 -23.89
C SER A 675 49.39 -5.72 -25.27
N GLN A 676 49.78 -6.50 -26.29
CA GLN A 676 49.25 -6.39 -27.64
C GLN A 676 47.75 -6.73 -27.71
N GLU A 677 47.32 -7.82 -27.06
CA GLU A 677 45.90 -8.18 -26.98
C GLU A 677 45.06 -7.08 -26.30
N ASN A 678 45.60 -6.41 -25.29
CA ASN A 678 44.92 -5.30 -24.63
C ASN A 678 44.83 -4.06 -25.54
N GLU A 679 45.88 -3.75 -26.30
CA GLU A 679 45.86 -2.67 -27.31
C GLU A 679 44.84 -2.95 -28.42
N ASP A 680 44.78 -4.19 -28.93
CA ASP A 680 43.82 -4.61 -29.95
C ASP A 680 42.37 -4.51 -29.43
N LEU A 681 42.11 -4.98 -28.20
CA LEU A 681 40.79 -4.86 -27.57
C LEU A 681 40.38 -3.40 -27.33
N GLN A 682 41.34 -2.52 -26.99
CA GLN A 682 41.05 -1.09 -26.86
C GLN A 682 40.65 -0.47 -28.20
N ILE A 683 41.31 -0.85 -29.29
CA ILE A 683 40.97 -0.39 -30.65
C ILE A 683 39.58 -0.89 -31.06
N GLU A 684 39.27 -2.17 -30.82
CA GLU A 684 37.93 -2.73 -31.09
C GLU A 684 36.84 -2.00 -30.30
N LEU A 685 37.09 -1.73 -29.02
CA LEU A 685 36.16 -1.00 -28.16
C LEU A 685 35.95 0.45 -28.63
N GLN A 686 36.99 1.13 -29.10
CA GLN A 686 36.87 2.45 -29.72
C GLN A 686 36.06 2.39 -31.02
N ASN A 687 36.27 1.38 -31.86
CA ASN A 687 35.51 1.18 -33.09
C ASN A 687 34.02 0.93 -32.82
N MET A 688 33.70 0.10 -31.82
CA MET A 688 32.32 -0.17 -31.40
C MET A 688 31.63 1.07 -30.84
N ARG A 689 32.33 1.87 -30.03
CA ARG A 689 31.82 3.17 -29.55
C ARG A 689 31.54 4.13 -30.70
N ALA A 690 32.48 4.26 -31.65
CA ALA A 690 32.29 5.11 -32.82
C ALA A 690 31.12 4.64 -33.71
N ASN A 691 30.89 3.34 -33.83
CA ASN A 691 29.74 2.79 -34.55
C ASN A 691 28.41 3.05 -33.82
N TYR A 692 28.39 2.90 -32.49
CA TYR A 692 27.23 3.25 -31.67
C TYR A 692 26.87 4.74 -31.84
N ASP A 693 27.84 5.65 -31.76
CA ASP A 693 27.63 7.08 -31.96
C ASP A 693 27.10 7.42 -33.36
N LYS A 694 27.53 6.68 -34.39
CA LYS A 694 26.99 6.83 -35.75
C LYS A 694 25.54 6.37 -35.85
N LEU A 695 25.19 5.26 -35.20
CA LEU A 695 23.82 4.74 -35.18
C LEU A 695 22.89 5.65 -34.37
N ASP A 696 23.32 6.14 -33.21
CA ASP A 696 22.57 7.10 -32.40
C ASP A 696 22.28 8.40 -33.17
N LYS A 697 23.29 8.94 -33.89
CA LYS A 697 23.11 10.09 -34.79
C LYS A 697 22.13 9.81 -35.92
N LYS A 698 22.08 8.58 -36.46
CA LYS A 698 21.09 8.21 -37.48
C LYS A 698 19.69 8.10 -36.90
N GLN A 699 19.55 7.47 -35.72
CA GLN A 699 18.27 7.36 -35.02
C GLN A 699 17.67 8.73 -34.74
N LYS A 700 18.47 9.65 -34.15
CA LYS A 700 18.05 11.03 -33.90
C LYS A 700 17.60 11.76 -35.17
N LYS A 701 18.25 11.53 -36.31
CA LYS A 701 17.81 12.10 -37.60
C LYS A 701 16.46 11.54 -38.03
N PHE A 702 16.24 10.23 -37.91
CA PHE A 702 14.94 9.64 -38.21
C PHE A 702 13.84 10.17 -37.29
N ASP A 703 14.11 10.31 -35.99
CA ASP A 703 13.14 10.86 -35.04
C ASP A 703 12.78 12.31 -35.38
N VAL A 704 13.77 13.12 -35.78
CA VAL A 704 13.53 14.49 -36.27
C VAL A 704 12.64 14.48 -37.51
N THR A 705 12.97 13.67 -38.52
CA THR A 705 12.15 13.58 -39.75
C THR A 705 10.73 13.09 -39.46
N ILE A 706 10.56 12.09 -38.59
CA ILE A 706 9.23 11.59 -38.20
C ILE A 706 8.44 12.69 -37.48
N ASN A 707 9.08 13.46 -36.60
CA ASN A 707 8.43 14.57 -35.91
C ASN A 707 8.07 15.72 -36.87
N GLU A 708 8.93 16.04 -37.84
CA GLU A 708 8.62 17.00 -38.90
C GLU A 708 7.39 16.57 -39.71
N GLU A 709 7.34 15.31 -40.15
CA GLU A 709 6.17 14.78 -40.89
C GLU A 709 4.90 14.72 -40.03
N ARG A 710 5.02 14.38 -38.73
CA ARG A 710 3.89 14.45 -37.79
C ARG A 710 3.38 15.87 -37.61
N ASN A 711 4.28 16.85 -37.49
CA ASN A 711 3.91 18.26 -37.36
C ASN A 711 3.24 18.78 -38.63
N ARG A 712 3.78 18.44 -39.81
CA ARG A 712 3.13 18.75 -41.10
C ARG A 712 1.74 18.14 -41.20
N LEU A 713 1.57 16.88 -40.81
CA LEU A 713 0.25 16.23 -40.78
C LEU A 713 -0.70 16.97 -39.83
N GLN A 714 -0.24 17.37 -38.64
CA GLN A 714 -1.05 18.15 -37.70
C GLN A 714 -1.43 19.53 -38.25
N GLU A 715 -0.52 20.21 -38.96
CA GLU A 715 -0.80 21.47 -39.64
C GLU A 715 -1.87 21.30 -40.72
N VAL A 716 -1.74 20.30 -41.60
CA VAL A 716 -2.75 19.99 -42.62
C VAL A 716 -4.11 19.63 -41.99
N MET A 717 -4.11 18.89 -40.88
CA MET A 717 -5.34 18.60 -40.13
C MET A 717 -5.99 19.87 -39.57
N ARG A 718 -5.19 20.79 -39.00
CA ARG A 718 -5.68 22.09 -38.51
C ARG A 718 -6.24 22.95 -39.63
N GLU A 719 -5.56 23.02 -40.77
CA GLU A 719 -6.04 23.75 -41.95
C GLU A 719 -7.36 23.18 -42.47
N ARG A 720 -7.47 21.85 -42.55
CA ARG A 720 -8.72 21.16 -42.91
C ARG A 720 -9.84 21.53 -41.94
N ASP A 721 -9.58 21.48 -40.64
CA ASP A 721 -10.59 21.78 -39.62
C ASP A 721 -10.99 23.25 -39.65
N GLN A 722 -10.06 24.16 -39.90
CA GLN A 722 -10.34 25.58 -40.10
C GLN A 722 -11.20 25.80 -41.34
N HIS A 723 -10.87 25.18 -42.48
CA HIS A 723 -11.69 25.28 -43.70
C HIS A 723 -13.09 24.69 -43.51
N ALA A 724 -13.21 23.59 -42.77
CA ALA A 724 -14.51 23.02 -42.42
C ALA A 724 -15.32 23.95 -41.52
N GLN A 725 -14.68 24.62 -40.56
CA GLN A 725 -15.31 25.63 -39.71
C GLN A 725 -15.76 26.84 -40.53
N ASP A 726 -14.90 27.38 -41.40
CA ASP A 726 -15.23 28.50 -42.28
C ASP A 726 -16.41 28.16 -43.20
N SER A 727 -16.50 26.91 -43.69
CA SER A 727 -17.63 26.44 -44.49
C SER A 727 -18.93 26.45 -43.67
N ARG A 728 -18.90 25.90 -42.45
CA ARG A 728 -20.06 25.90 -41.55
C ARG A 728 -20.49 27.30 -41.15
N ASP A 729 -19.55 28.21 -40.93
CA ASP A 729 -19.84 29.61 -40.60
C ASP A 729 -20.47 30.34 -41.80
N ARG A 730 -20.00 30.07 -43.02
CA ARG A 730 -20.63 30.58 -44.25
C ARG A 730 -22.04 30.01 -44.46
N GLU A 731 -22.24 28.72 -44.23
CA GLU A 731 -23.56 28.09 -44.28
C GLU A 731 -24.52 28.70 -43.26
N THR A 732 -24.06 28.90 -42.01
CA THR A 732 -24.85 29.51 -40.94
C THR A 732 -25.21 30.96 -41.28
N LYS A 733 -24.27 31.73 -41.85
CA LYS A 733 -24.55 33.09 -42.34
C LYS A 733 -25.56 33.10 -43.49
N ASN A 734 -25.47 32.14 -44.41
CA ASN A 734 -26.42 32.03 -45.51
C ASN A 734 -27.83 31.73 -44.98
N LEU A 735 -27.98 30.76 -44.06
CA LEU A 735 -29.26 30.47 -43.41
C LEU A 735 -29.82 31.68 -42.65
N SER A 736 -28.96 32.42 -41.93
CA SER A 736 -29.37 33.65 -41.25
C SER A 736 -29.87 34.72 -42.21
N LEU A 737 -29.17 34.94 -43.32
CA LEU A 737 -29.59 35.89 -44.36
C LEU A 737 -30.87 35.44 -45.06
N GLN A 738 -31.05 34.14 -45.32
CA GLN A 738 -32.29 33.60 -45.85
C GLN A 738 -33.47 33.82 -44.89
N ASN A 739 -33.27 33.59 -43.59
CA ASN A 739 -34.28 33.89 -42.57
C ASN A 739 -34.61 35.37 -42.54
N GLN A 740 -33.61 36.26 -42.58
CA GLN A 740 -33.84 37.71 -42.64
C GLN A 740 -34.60 38.13 -43.90
N ILE A 741 -34.28 37.55 -45.06
CA ILE A 741 -35.03 37.78 -46.29
C ILE A 741 -36.48 37.33 -46.13
N SER A 742 -36.71 36.15 -45.55
CA SER A 742 -38.06 35.64 -45.29
C SER A 742 -38.83 36.52 -44.29
N GLU A 743 -38.18 37.04 -43.26
CA GLU A 743 -38.77 37.95 -42.28
C GLU A 743 -39.14 39.28 -42.93
N LEU A 744 -38.23 39.87 -43.73
CA LEU A 744 -38.50 41.10 -44.47
C LEU A 744 -39.62 40.92 -45.51
N GLN A 745 -39.69 39.75 -46.16
CA GLN A 745 -40.80 39.39 -47.05
C GLN A 745 -42.12 39.30 -46.27
N ALA A 746 -42.14 38.64 -45.11
CA ALA A 746 -43.33 38.56 -44.27
C ALA A 746 -43.79 39.95 -43.77
N GLN A 747 -42.86 40.81 -43.38
CA GLN A 747 -43.14 42.20 -43.00
C GLN A 747 -43.68 43.01 -44.18
N LEU A 748 -43.13 42.81 -45.38
CA LEU A 748 -43.65 43.44 -46.59
C LEU A 748 -45.08 42.98 -46.88
N GLU A 749 -45.35 41.68 -46.79
CA GLU A 749 -46.72 41.14 -46.96
C GLU A 749 -47.69 41.68 -45.90
N GLU A 750 -47.26 41.81 -44.65
CA GLU A 750 -48.07 42.37 -43.57
C GLU A 750 -48.38 43.85 -43.79
N THR A 751 -47.37 44.65 -44.16
CA THR A 751 -47.57 46.08 -44.49
C THR A 751 -48.46 46.25 -45.72
N GLU A 752 -48.39 45.36 -46.70
CA GLU A 752 -49.34 45.36 -47.81
C GLU A 752 -50.76 44.99 -47.39
N ARG A 753 -50.93 44.01 -46.48
CA ARG A 753 -52.25 43.64 -45.95
C ARG A 753 -52.86 44.78 -45.14
N THR A 754 -52.10 45.43 -44.28
CA THR A 754 -52.58 46.58 -43.49
C THR A 754 -52.92 47.76 -44.41
N ARG A 755 -52.12 48.04 -45.43
CA ARG A 755 -52.45 49.04 -46.46
C ARG A 755 -53.76 48.73 -47.17
N ARG A 756 -54.00 47.47 -47.54
CA ARG A 756 -55.27 47.04 -48.16
C ARG A 756 -56.46 47.16 -47.19
N ALA A 757 -56.28 46.77 -45.93
CA ALA A 757 -57.32 46.89 -44.90
C ALA A 757 -57.71 48.36 -44.66
N LEU A 758 -56.71 49.25 -44.48
CA LEU A 758 -56.94 50.70 -44.33
C LEU A 758 -57.62 51.32 -45.56
N GLN A 759 -57.33 50.81 -46.76
CA GLN A 759 -58.03 51.24 -47.97
C GLN A 759 -59.51 50.85 -47.94
N ILE A 760 -59.82 49.61 -47.52
CA ILE A 760 -61.20 49.14 -47.37
C ILE A 760 -61.93 49.97 -46.30
N GLU A 761 -61.31 50.22 -45.14
CA GLU A 761 -61.90 51.06 -44.08
C GLU A 761 -62.16 52.49 -44.57
N LEU A 762 -61.25 53.07 -45.36
CA LEU A 762 -61.44 54.38 -45.96
C LEU A 762 -62.63 54.39 -46.92
N ASP A 763 -62.73 53.38 -47.78
CA ASP A 763 -63.84 53.22 -48.73
C ASP A 763 -65.18 53.03 -47.98
N ASP A 764 -65.21 52.25 -46.89
CA ASP A 764 -66.38 52.05 -46.02
C ASP A 764 -66.81 53.34 -45.30
N VAL A 765 -65.86 54.14 -44.79
CA VAL A 765 -66.15 55.44 -44.17
C VAL A 765 -66.70 56.43 -45.19
N LEU A 766 -66.18 56.43 -46.42
CA LEU A 766 -66.71 57.24 -47.52
C LEU A 766 -68.15 56.83 -47.86
N LEU A 767 -68.44 55.54 -47.94
CA LEU A 767 -69.80 55.01 -48.15
C LEU A 767 -70.75 55.37 -46.99
N SER A 768 -70.27 55.30 -45.75
CA SER A 768 -71.02 55.70 -44.56
C SER A 768 -71.37 57.20 -44.56
N LYS A 769 -70.44 58.07 -44.99
CA LYS A 769 -70.69 59.51 -45.15
C LYS A 769 -71.73 59.82 -46.22
N CYS A 770 -71.80 59.05 -47.31
CA CYS A 770 -72.80 59.23 -48.37
C CYS A 770 -74.24 58.85 -47.94
N ALA A 771 -74.42 58.16 -46.81
CA ALA A 771 -75.72 57.67 -46.35
C ALA A 771 -76.52 58.65 -45.45
N PHE A 772 -76.02 59.86 -45.17
CA PHE A 772 -76.53 60.76 -44.12
C PHE A 772 -77.86 61.51 -44.41
N GLY A 773 -78.67 61.03 -45.37
CA GLY A 773 -79.73 61.82 -46.01
C GLY A 773 -81.20 61.61 -45.58
N LYS A 774 -81.56 60.66 -44.70
CA LYS A 774 -82.99 60.34 -44.41
C LYS A 774 -83.25 59.95 -42.94
N LYS A 775 -83.32 60.96 -42.06
CA LYS A 775 -83.40 60.90 -40.57
C LYS A 775 -84.50 60.07 -39.87
N PHE A 776 -85.32 59.25 -40.55
CA PHE A 776 -86.22 58.29 -39.88
C PHE A 776 -85.98 56.85 -40.34
N HIS A 777 -85.84 56.64 -41.65
CA HIS A 777 -85.38 55.36 -42.17
C HIS A 777 -83.93 55.06 -41.74
N ASP A 778 -83.11 56.08 -41.53
CA ASP A 778 -81.74 55.90 -41.03
C ASP A 778 -81.72 55.41 -39.57
N LEU A 779 -82.63 55.89 -38.71
CA LEU A 779 -82.75 55.42 -37.32
C LEU A 779 -83.26 53.97 -37.25
N GLN A 780 -84.28 53.61 -38.04
CA GLN A 780 -84.80 52.25 -38.08
C GLN A 780 -83.79 51.26 -38.69
N ARG A 781 -82.98 51.74 -39.64
CA ARG A 781 -81.85 51.01 -40.20
C ARG A 781 -80.74 50.82 -39.16
N GLN A 782 -80.36 51.87 -38.43
CA GLN A 782 -79.37 51.79 -37.34
C GLN A 782 -79.81 50.84 -36.23
N VAL A 783 -81.08 50.85 -35.82
CA VAL A 783 -81.60 49.89 -34.82
C VAL A 783 -81.47 48.45 -35.32
N ARG A 784 -81.84 48.18 -36.58
CA ARG A 784 -81.65 46.84 -37.19
C ARG A 784 -80.17 46.48 -37.33
N GLU A 785 -79.30 47.44 -37.63
CA GLU A 785 -77.85 47.24 -37.68
C GLU A 785 -77.31 46.87 -36.28
N TYR A 786 -77.73 47.57 -35.22
CA TYR A 786 -77.36 47.23 -33.84
C TYR A 786 -77.95 45.90 -33.35
N GLU A 787 -79.17 45.55 -33.72
CA GLU A 787 -79.76 44.22 -33.43
C GLU A 787 -78.97 43.11 -34.14
N ASN A 788 -78.55 43.34 -35.38
CA ASN A 788 -77.70 42.44 -36.14
C ASN A 788 -76.28 42.35 -35.52
N GLU A 789 -75.71 43.44 -35.03
CA GLU A 789 -74.43 43.43 -34.32
C GLU A 789 -74.53 42.71 -32.98
N HIS A 790 -75.59 42.94 -32.21
CA HIS A 790 -75.83 42.26 -30.94
C HIS A 790 -76.02 40.75 -31.12
N THR A 791 -76.77 40.33 -32.15
CA THR A 791 -76.93 38.91 -32.48
C THR A 791 -75.62 38.28 -32.95
N LYS A 792 -74.81 38.99 -33.76
CA LYS A 792 -73.45 38.55 -34.13
C LYS A 792 -72.54 38.40 -32.90
N MET A 793 -72.54 39.37 -31.99
CA MET A 793 -71.72 39.32 -30.76
C MET A 793 -72.16 38.18 -29.83
N ARG A 794 -73.47 37.91 -29.75
CA ARG A 794 -74.01 36.79 -28.96
C ARG A 794 -73.57 35.44 -29.55
N LEU A 795 -73.67 35.27 -30.85
CA LEU A 795 -73.17 34.08 -31.56
C LEU A 795 -71.66 33.90 -31.34
N GLN A 796 -70.87 34.99 -31.42
CA GLN A 796 -69.44 34.93 -31.12
C GLN A 796 -69.15 34.53 -29.66
N MET A 797 -69.93 35.02 -28.69
CA MET A 797 -69.80 34.63 -27.29
C MET A 797 -70.11 33.14 -27.10
N GLU A 798 -71.19 32.65 -27.70
CA GLU A 798 -71.56 31.22 -27.67
C GLU A 798 -70.45 30.35 -28.31
N GLU A 799 -69.92 30.75 -29.47
CA GLU A 799 -68.78 30.07 -30.10
C GLU A 799 -67.53 30.08 -29.22
N LEU A 800 -67.24 31.17 -28.50
CA LEU A 800 -66.10 31.24 -27.58
C LEU A 800 -66.30 30.39 -26.33
N GLU A 801 -67.52 30.33 -25.79
CA GLU A 801 -67.88 29.47 -24.65
C GLU A 801 -67.76 27.99 -25.02
N ASP A 802 -68.25 27.59 -26.20
CA ASP A 802 -68.12 26.23 -26.73
C ASP A 802 -66.64 25.86 -26.94
N ASN A 803 -65.85 26.77 -27.51
CA ASN A 803 -64.41 26.58 -27.69
C ASN A 803 -63.66 26.46 -26.36
N LEU A 804 -64.03 27.29 -25.37
CA LEU A 804 -63.46 27.24 -24.03
C LEU A 804 -63.80 25.92 -23.34
N GLN A 805 -65.07 25.49 -23.39
CA GLN A 805 -65.52 24.24 -22.81
C GLN A 805 -64.79 23.05 -23.43
N ALA A 806 -64.67 23.02 -24.76
CA ALA A 806 -63.91 21.98 -25.47
C ALA A 806 -62.44 21.95 -25.05
N SER A 807 -61.84 23.13 -24.80
CA SER A 807 -60.46 23.24 -24.31
C SER A 807 -60.31 22.74 -22.87
N VAL A 808 -61.23 23.11 -21.98
CA VAL A 808 -61.27 22.64 -20.58
C VAL A 808 -61.43 21.12 -20.53
N ASP A 809 -62.34 20.56 -21.33
CA ASP A 809 -62.55 19.12 -21.40
C ASP A 809 -61.30 18.37 -21.90
N ARG A 810 -60.59 18.94 -22.89
CA ARG A 810 -59.29 18.40 -23.34
C ARG A 810 -58.25 18.45 -22.23
N CYS A 811 -58.13 19.57 -21.52
CA CYS A 811 -57.20 19.71 -20.38
C CYS A 811 -57.51 18.70 -19.28
N LEU A 812 -58.78 18.55 -18.87
CA LEU A 812 -59.20 17.58 -17.87
C LEU A 812 -58.89 16.14 -18.27
N ARG A 813 -59.16 15.77 -19.53
CA ARG A 813 -58.78 14.44 -20.05
C ARG A 813 -57.27 14.22 -19.99
N MET A 814 -56.47 15.22 -20.36
CA MET A 814 -55.02 15.14 -20.28
C MET A 814 -54.52 15.03 -18.83
N GLU A 815 -55.10 15.76 -17.89
CA GLU A 815 -54.76 15.69 -16.47
C GLU A 815 -55.10 14.34 -15.86
N ILE A 816 -56.28 13.79 -16.17
CA ILE A 816 -56.70 12.45 -15.72
C ILE A 816 -55.75 11.40 -16.31
N ASN A 817 -55.44 11.47 -17.60
CA ASN A 817 -54.51 10.56 -18.26
C ASN A 817 -53.10 10.65 -17.64
N ALA A 818 -52.60 11.86 -17.39
CA ALA A 818 -51.30 12.07 -16.74
C ALA A 818 -51.30 11.52 -15.31
N SER A 819 -52.39 11.69 -14.55
CA SER A 819 -52.54 11.13 -13.22
C SER A 819 -52.57 9.61 -13.24
N ALA A 820 -53.30 8.99 -14.18
CA ALA A 820 -53.33 7.55 -14.37
C ALA A 820 -51.96 6.99 -14.76
N LEU A 821 -51.28 7.60 -15.73
CA LEU A 821 -49.92 7.23 -16.14
C LEU A 821 -48.92 7.36 -14.99
N LYS A 822 -49.06 8.40 -14.16
CA LYS A 822 -48.22 8.56 -12.97
C LYS A 822 -48.48 7.45 -11.96
N ALA A 823 -49.73 7.12 -11.68
CA ALA A 823 -50.07 6.01 -10.77
C ALA A 823 -49.56 4.66 -11.29
N ASP A 824 -49.65 4.41 -12.60
CA ASP A 824 -49.11 3.20 -13.21
C ASP A 824 -47.57 3.17 -13.18
N HIS A 825 -46.93 4.32 -13.39
CA HIS A 825 -45.48 4.45 -13.24
C HIS A 825 -45.03 4.19 -11.79
N ASP A 826 -45.71 4.76 -10.81
CA ASP A 826 -45.41 4.55 -9.39
C ASP A 826 -45.62 3.08 -8.97
N ARG A 827 -46.67 2.43 -9.47
CA ARG A 827 -46.88 0.97 -9.30
C ARG A 827 -45.76 0.15 -9.95
N ALA A 828 -45.35 0.51 -11.17
CA ALA A 828 -44.28 -0.18 -11.87
C ALA A 828 -42.93 0.01 -11.17
N LEU A 829 -42.66 1.20 -10.62
CA LEU A 829 -41.48 1.46 -9.78
C LEU A 829 -41.51 0.61 -8.52
N ALA A 830 -42.62 0.58 -7.77
CA ALA A 830 -42.77 -0.26 -6.59
C ALA A 830 -42.61 -1.76 -6.93
N ALA A 831 -43.15 -2.21 -8.06
CA ALA A 831 -42.97 -3.58 -8.53
C ALA A 831 -41.51 -3.88 -8.88
N LYS A 832 -40.79 -2.95 -9.53
CA LYS A 832 -39.36 -3.09 -9.83
C LYS A 832 -38.50 -3.08 -8.57
N GLU A 833 -38.80 -2.23 -7.59
CA GLU A 833 -38.11 -2.22 -6.30
C GLU A 833 -38.31 -3.56 -5.57
N ASN A 834 -39.53 -4.07 -5.56
CA ASN A 834 -39.83 -5.39 -5.00
C ASN A 834 -39.12 -6.53 -5.76
N ALA A 835 -39.06 -6.47 -7.09
CA ALA A 835 -38.33 -7.44 -7.90
C ALA A 835 -36.81 -7.37 -7.64
N CYS A 836 -36.21 -6.18 -7.62
CA CYS A 836 -34.80 -6.00 -7.28
C CYS A 836 -34.49 -6.50 -5.86
N ASN A 837 -35.39 -6.29 -4.91
CA ASN A 837 -35.26 -6.82 -3.55
C ASN A 837 -35.34 -8.35 -3.53
N LYS A 838 -36.20 -8.97 -4.35
CA LYS A 838 -36.28 -10.42 -4.54
C LYS A 838 -35.02 -10.99 -5.19
N GLU A 839 -34.55 -10.39 -6.28
CA GLU A 839 -33.30 -10.79 -6.96
C GLU A 839 -32.09 -10.68 -6.01
N LYS A 840 -32.01 -9.62 -5.21
CA LYS A 840 -30.99 -9.50 -4.15
C LYS A 840 -31.10 -10.63 -3.13
N ALA A 841 -32.31 -10.99 -2.71
CA ALA A 841 -32.52 -12.10 -1.78
C ALA A 841 -32.14 -13.46 -2.41
N GLU A 842 -32.47 -13.69 -3.68
CA GLU A 842 -32.10 -14.88 -4.43
C GLU A 842 -30.59 -14.98 -4.64
N TRP A 843 -29.93 -13.87 -4.99
CA TRP A 843 -28.47 -13.81 -5.12
C TRP A 843 -27.77 -14.10 -3.79
N MET A 844 -28.26 -13.52 -2.68
CA MET A 844 -27.74 -13.84 -1.35
C MET A 844 -27.96 -15.31 -0.98
N ASN A 845 -29.10 -15.90 -1.33
CA ASN A 845 -29.36 -17.33 -1.13
C ASN A 845 -28.44 -18.20 -2.00
N ALA A 846 -28.23 -17.85 -3.26
CA ALA A 846 -27.30 -18.55 -4.16
C ALA A 846 -25.85 -18.48 -3.65
N ALA A 847 -25.43 -17.33 -3.12
CA ALA A 847 -24.12 -17.16 -2.48
C ALA A 847 -23.97 -18.04 -1.24
N ARG A 848 -25.01 -18.11 -0.37
CA ARG A 848 -25.03 -19.02 0.79
C ARG A 848 -24.95 -20.49 0.37
N VAL A 849 -25.66 -20.89 -0.68
CA VAL A 849 -25.62 -22.26 -1.21
C VAL A 849 -24.23 -22.59 -1.79
N ARG A 850 -23.60 -21.67 -2.52
CA ARG A 850 -22.22 -21.85 -3.02
C ARG A 850 -21.22 -22.00 -1.89
N MET A 851 -21.28 -21.16 -0.86
CA MET A 851 -20.43 -21.31 0.33
C MET A 851 -20.64 -22.66 1.03
N LYS A 852 -21.89 -23.12 1.14
CA LYS A 852 -22.17 -24.46 1.72
C LYS A 852 -21.58 -25.58 0.85
N ALA A 853 -21.68 -25.48 -0.48
CA ALA A 853 -21.09 -26.45 -1.41
C ALA A 853 -19.56 -26.47 -1.32
N GLU A 854 -18.90 -25.30 -1.25
CA GLU A 854 -17.46 -25.19 -1.05
C GLU A 854 -17.00 -25.80 0.29
N LYS A 855 -17.74 -25.53 1.38
CA LYS A 855 -17.47 -26.17 2.68
C LYS A 855 -17.64 -27.69 2.63
N MET A 856 -18.63 -28.20 1.89
CA MET A 856 -18.84 -29.65 1.72
C MET A 856 -17.74 -30.28 0.86
N LEU A 857 -17.28 -29.60 -0.20
CA LEU A 857 -16.14 -30.03 -1.02
C LEU A 857 -14.85 -30.07 -0.19
N GLN A 858 -14.57 -29.04 0.61
CA GLN A 858 -13.41 -29.04 1.52
C GLN A 858 -13.48 -30.18 2.55
N LYS A 859 -14.66 -30.48 3.09
CA LYS A 859 -14.85 -31.64 3.98
C LYS A 859 -14.70 -32.98 3.25
N GLY A 860 -15.11 -33.06 1.98
CA GLY A 860 -14.94 -34.24 1.13
C GLY A 860 -13.48 -34.52 0.78
N VAL A 861 -12.72 -33.48 0.43
CA VAL A 861 -11.27 -33.59 0.14
C VAL A 861 -10.50 -34.04 1.38
N LYS A 862 -10.84 -33.52 2.57
CA LYS A 862 -10.24 -33.98 3.84
C LYS A 862 -10.56 -35.45 4.17
N ARG A 863 -11.68 -36.00 3.69
CA ARG A 863 -12.05 -37.42 3.85
C ARG A 863 -11.42 -38.36 2.81
N HIS A 864 -10.74 -37.83 1.81
CA HIS A 864 -9.98 -38.64 0.83
C HIS A 864 -8.46 -38.56 1.06
N GLN A 865 -8.01 -37.74 2.00
CA GLN A 865 -6.60 -37.64 2.42
C GLN A 865 -6.32 -38.29 3.78
N LEU A 866 -7.36 -38.81 4.44
CA LEU A 866 -7.30 -39.81 5.50
C LEU A 866 -7.70 -41.15 4.88
#